data_AF-A0A0A1XM26-F1
#
_entry.id   AF-A0A0A1XM26-F1
#
_cell.length_a   1.000
_cell.length_b   1.000
_cell.length_c   1.000
_cell.angle_alpha   90.00
_cell.angle_beta   90.00
_cell.angle_gamma   90.00
#
_symmetry.space_group_name_H-M   'P 1'
#
loop_
_entity.id
_entity.type
_entity.pdbx_description
1 polymer ?
#
loop_
_entity_poly.entity_id
_entity_poly.type
_entity_poly.pdbx_seq_one_letter_code
_entity_poly.pdbx_strand_id
1 'polypeptide(L)'
;MNRNKISFGKIKLNPNKPTVVTEQPAESEHEATTSETGGGGFKKMGKQQLIKQVEEVTEDMENQQLKEVMGISGFGRKAAKVFDINEQIAKAREVAPPKPRTEGEETQTGDNYDADDEPAFGPLPPEALSTDGNKQISGKPKKSEADSDDDDDDDEEDDDDNLERKIPNTHEVQMQHGSRAVLALAGDPAGARLVSGSIDYDMCFWDFAGMDAAMRSFRTIQPCENYPIRALHYSVTGDMILVVSGNSQAKILDRDGFEKMECVKGDQYISDMARTKGHTAQLTSGCWHPYTREEFLTAALDGTLRIWHGLKSKEQKTVIKTRALGGLRTNASACTFNRDATLIAAACVDGSVQMWDTRKMYVNTTHCLRGAHQKGSEITSVQFSYLGTQLATRSNDETMKLWDLRKFKEPLHTWTDLFSRYDTTDCCFSPDDKLLVTGESLPKGSKEAQLHFYNTQTFEEVKRIAVTDSHIIKTMWHPKLNQIFVGCGNGVIKCYYDELLSSRGAKLCVVKTHRKKKHTEMIGVSQIITPHALPMFRQEKSRSSRKKMEKERLDPIKSHRPDLPITSGQGGRVASSGGTLSSYVIRNLGLSKRVDDDQDPREAILKYAKEAEENPYWIAPAYKKTQPKAIFTESSGEPDAKKPKDE
;
A
#
# COMPACT_ATOMS: atom_id res chain seq x y z
N MET A 1 -5.81 61.13 28.25
CA MET A 1 -5.48 61.97 27.08
C MET A 1 -4.64 61.09 26.16
N ASN A 2 -4.96 60.70 24.92
CA ASN A 2 -5.89 61.17 23.90
C ASN A 2 -6.66 59.98 23.30
N ARG A 3 -7.98 60.11 23.14
CA ARG A 3 -8.83 59.17 22.38
C ARG A 3 -9.07 59.78 20.99
N ASN A 4 -8.47 59.22 19.94
CA ASN A 4 -8.84 59.57 18.57
C ASN A 4 -10.10 58.81 18.16
N LYS A 5 -11.14 59.57 17.80
CA LYS A 5 -12.43 59.08 17.29
C LYS A 5 -12.27 58.63 15.83
N ILE A 6 -12.65 57.41 15.52
CA ILE A 6 -12.81 56.91 14.16
C ILE A 6 -14.22 57.29 13.70
N SER A 7 -14.34 58.04 12.60
CA SER A 7 -15.61 58.44 12.00
C SER A 7 -16.05 57.42 10.95
N PHE A 8 -17.25 56.86 11.09
CA PHE A 8 -17.91 56.06 10.05
C PHE A 8 -18.55 56.99 9.00
N GLY A 9 -18.17 56.81 7.73
CA GLY A 9 -18.76 57.51 6.59
C GLY A 9 -20.20 57.08 6.36
N LYS A 10 -21.10 58.06 6.21
CA LYS A 10 -22.52 57.85 5.90
C LYS A 10 -22.69 57.38 4.46
N ILE A 11 -23.23 56.18 4.26
CA ILE A 11 -23.70 55.70 2.95
C ILE A 11 -25.08 56.32 2.70
N LYS A 12 -25.20 57.14 1.65
CA LYS A 12 -26.50 57.61 1.13
C LYS A 12 -26.90 56.71 -0.04
N LEU A 13 -27.92 55.88 0.15
CA LEU A 13 -28.64 55.19 -0.92
C LEU A 13 -29.62 56.17 -1.57
N ASN A 14 -29.50 56.36 -2.88
CA ASN A 14 -30.45 57.14 -3.69
C ASN A 14 -31.02 56.20 -4.76
N PRO A 15 -32.26 55.69 -4.62
CA PRO A 15 -32.87 54.79 -5.58
C PRO A 15 -33.66 55.62 -6.59
N ASN A 16 -33.01 56.08 -7.65
CA ASN A 16 -33.64 56.45 -8.94
C ASN A 16 -32.59 57.06 -9.87
N LYS A 17 -32.00 56.24 -10.74
CA LYS A 17 -31.47 56.71 -12.02
C LYS A 17 -31.42 55.56 -13.03
N PRO A 18 -32.03 55.70 -14.23
CA PRO A 18 -32.01 54.67 -15.27
C PRO A 18 -30.68 54.72 -16.04
N THR A 19 -30.11 53.55 -16.36
CA THR A 19 -28.94 53.41 -17.24
C THR A 19 -29.40 53.15 -18.67
N VAL A 20 -28.89 53.98 -19.56
CA VAL A 20 -29.14 54.05 -21.00
C VAL A 20 -28.42 52.93 -21.74
N VAL A 21 -29.16 52.25 -22.63
CA VAL A 21 -28.67 51.27 -23.60
C VAL A 21 -28.08 52.01 -24.80
N THR A 22 -26.93 51.54 -25.30
CA THR A 22 -26.32 52.03 -26.55
C THR A 22 -26.39 50.93 -27.60
N GLU A 23 -27.26 51.11 -28.58
CA GLU A 23 -27.25 50.50 -29.93
C GLU A 23 -26.85 51.63 -30.90
N GLN A 24 -26.30 51.49 -32.11
CA GLN A 24 -26.25 50.47 -33.17
C GLN A 24 -25.25 51.03 -34.26
N PRO A 25 -24.91 50.36 -35.40
CA PRO A 25 -25.81 50.35 -36.56
C PRO A 25 -25.77 49.11 -37.47
N ALA A 26 -26.81 49.02 -38.31
CA ALA A 26 -27.13 47.98 -39.28
C ALA A 26 -26.98 48.45 -40.74
N GLU A 27 -26.93 47.50 -41.69
CA GLU A 27 -27.34 47.61 -43.11
C GLU A 27 -27.96 46.23 -43.50
N SER A 28 -29.28 46.14 -43.71
CA SER A 28 -30.06 46.11 -44.99
C SER A 28 -30.07 44.73 -45.69
N GLU A 29 -31.10 44.20 -46.37
CA GLU A 29 -32.55 44.38 -46.56
C GLU A 29 -33.03 43.15 -47.40
N HIS A 30 -34.36 42.99 -47.61
CA HIS A 30 -35.08 42.01 -48.49
C HIS A 30 -35.27 40.58 -47.95
N GLU A 31 -36.41 39.88 -48.09
CA GLU A 31 -37.74 40.16 -48.65
C GLU A 31 -38.71 39.06 -48.14
N ALA A 32 -40.01 39.35 -48.17
CA ALA A 32 -41.08 38.45 -47.72
C ALA A 32 -41.62 37.54 -48.83
N THR A 33 -41.98 36.29 -48.50
CA THR A 33 -43.11 35.58 -49.16
C THR A 33 -43.78 34.58 -48.21
N THR A 34 -45.10 34.74 -48.10
CA THR A 34 -46.18 33.81 -47.71
C THR A 34 -46.04 32.43 -48.42
N SER A 35 -46.54 31.28 -47.98
CA SER A 35 -47.90 30.93 -47.53
C SER A 35 -47.98 29.43 -47.13
N GLU A 36 -48.95 29.13 -46.26
CA GLU A 36 -49.87 27.96 -46.28
C GLU A 36 -49.45 26.55 -45.82
N THR A 37 -50.06 26.20 -44.66
CA THR A 37 -50.82 24.97 -44.34
C THR A 37 -50.23 23.57 -44.55
N GLY A 38 -50.24 22.78 -43.48
CA GLY A 38 -50.20 21.32 -43.54
C GLY A 38 -50.19 20.68 -42.16
N GLY A 39 -51.37 20.52 -41.56
CA GLY A 39 -51.53 19.72 -40.34
C GLY A 39 -51.26 18.23 -40.60
N GLY A 40 -50.59 17.57 -39.65
CA GLY A 40 -50.32 16.13 -39.75
C GLY A 40 -49.78 15.52 -38.45
N GLY A 41 -50.70 15.09 -37.58
CA GLY A 41 -50.56 13.97 -36.62
C GLY A 41 -49.25 13.78 -35.84
N PHE A 42 -49.18 14.36 -34.65
CA PHE A 42 -48.21 13.97 -33.62
C PHE A 42 -48.48 12.55 -33.10
N LYS A 43 -47.57 11.61 -33.36
CA LYS A 43 -47.34 10.47 -32.46
C LYS A 43 -46.50 10.98 -31.28
N LYS A 44 -47.04 10.90 -30.05
CA LYS A 44 -46.31 11.23 -28.82
C LYS A 44 -45.15 10.23 -28.64
N MET A 45 -43.93 10.64 -28.97
CA MET A 45 -42.71 9.99 -28.49
C MET A 45 -42.33 10.53 -27.12
N GLY A 46 -41.85 9.64 -26.25
CA GLY A 46 -41.49 9.97 -24.86
C GLY A 46 -40.35 10.98 -24.77
N LYS A 47 -40.45 11.90 -23.80
CA LYS A 47 -39.54 13.04 -23.61
C LYS A 47 -38.06 12.64 -23.51
N GLN A 48 -37.75 11.44 -23.01
CA GLN A 48 -36.37 10.91 -22.91
C GLN A 48 -35.79 10.45 -24.26
N GLN A 49 -36.61 9.96 -25.19
CA GLN A 49 -36.15 9.57 -26.53
C GLN A 49 -35.88 10.80 -27.41
N LEU A 50 -36.69 11.86 -27.24
CA LEU A 50 -36.46 13.16 -27.87
C LEU A 50 -35.16 13.81 -27.36
N ILE A 51 -34.86 13.73 -26.07
CA ILE A 51 -33.60 14.28 -25.52
C ILE A 51 -32.40 13.52 -26.07
N LYS A 52 -32.45 12.18 -26.12
CA LYS A 52 -31.36 11.36 -26.71
C LYS A 52 -31.13 11.63 -28.20
N GLN A 53 -32.20 11.77 -28.99
CA GLN A 53 -32.05 12.10 -30.40
C GLN A 53 -31.53 13.52 -30.62
N VAL A 54 -31.94 14.48 -29.79
CA VAL A 54 -31.41 15.84 -29.85
C VAL A 54 -29.94 15.87 -29.44
N GLU A 55 -29.54 15.12 -28.41
CA GLU A 55 -28.12 14.99 -28.00
C GLU A 55 -27.26 14.32 -29.09
N GLU A 56 -27.70 13.21 -29.69
CA GLU A 56 -26.98 12.57 -30.81
C GLU A 56 -26.84 13.49 -32.04
N VAL A 57 -27.91 14.23 -32.38
CA VAL A 57 -27.88 15.16 -33.52
C VAL A 57 -26.98 16.37 -33.21
N THR A 58 -26.93 16.84 -31.95
CA THR A 58 -26.01 17.92 -31.57
C THR A 58 -24.55 17.47 -31.58
N GLU A 59 -24.24 16.26 -31.15
CA GLU A 59 -22.88 15.70 -31.18
C GLU A 59 -22.39 15.46 -32.62
N ASP A 60 -23.27 15.06 -33.53
CA ASP A 60 -22.95 14.88 -34.95
C ASP A 60 -22.70 16.21 -35.68
N MET A 61 -23.44 17.25 -35.32
CA MET A 61 -23.26 18.62 -35.86
C MET A 61 -21.97 19.27 -35.34
N GLU A 62 -21.65 19.11 -34.06
CA GLU A 62 -20.39 19.61 -33.48
C GLU A 62 -19.17 18.88 -34.05
N ASN A 63 -19.27 17.57 -34.30
CA ASN A 63 -18.22 16.79 -34.94
C ASN A 63 -18.04 17.11 -36.44
N GLN A 64 -19.08 17.59 -37.13
CA GLN A 64 -18.96 18.10 -38.50
C GLN A 64 -18.32 19.49 -38.54
N GLN A 65 -18.71 20.40 -37.65
CA GLN A 65 -18.08 21.73 -37.54
C GLN A 65 -16.60 21.64 -37.15
N LEU A 66 -16.23 20.72 -36.25
CA LEU A 66 -14.81 20.48 -35.89
C LEU A 66 -13.98 19.92 -37.07
N LYS A 67 -14.61 19.19 -38.01
CA LYS A 67 -13.94 18.68 -39.22
C LYS A 67 -13.74 19.76 -40.27
N GLU A 68 -14.65 20.72 -40.39
CA GLU A 68 -14.52 21.86 -41.30
C GLU A 68 -13.48 22.88 -40.81
N VAL A 69 -13.41 23.13 -39.50
CA VAL A 69 -12.45 24.08 -38.91
C VAL A 69 -11.00 23.58 -38.97
N MET A 70 -10.77 22.26 -39.03
CA MET A 70 -9.43 21.67 -38.93
C MET A 70 -8.84 21.16 -40.27
N GLY A 71 -9.54 21.26 -41.40
CA GLY A 71 -8.95 21.15 -42.74
C GLY A 71 -8.11 19.91 -43.07
N ILE A 72 -8.33 18.77 -42.41
CA ILE A 72 -7.54 17.53 -42.61
C ILE A 72 -8.45 16.44 -43.19
N SER A 73 -8.51 16.35 -44.52
CA SER A 73 -9.11 15.22 -45.23
C SER A 73 -8.05 14.16 -45.55
N GLY A 74 -8.00 13.07 -44.77
CA GLY A 74 -7.24 11.88 -45.17
C GLY A 74 -6.50 11.13 -44.07
N PHE A 75 -7.19 10.69 -43.01
CA PHE A 75 -6.61 9.67 -42.12
C PHE A 75 -7.54 8.46 -41.99
N GLY A 76 -7.02 7.31 -42.41
CA GLY A 76 -7.76 6.07 -42.57
C GLY A 76 -8.37 5.52 -41.28
N ARG A 77 -9.52 4.86 -41.44
CA ARG A 77 -10.24 4.13 -40.40
C ARG A 77 -9.32 3.10 -39.72
N LYS A 78 -8.86 3.40 -38.52
CA LYS A 78 -8.55 2.38 -37.52
C LYS A 78 -9.62 2.48 -36.44
N ALA A 79 -10.53 1.52 -36.45
CA ALA A 79 -11.51 1.33 -35.41
C ALA A 79 -10.82 1.40 -34.04
N ALA A 80 -11.28 2.30 -33.18
CA ALA A 80 -11.00 2.22 -31.76
C ALA A 80 -11.51 0.84 -31.31
N LYS A 81 -10.61 -0.04 -30.87
CA LYS A 81 -10.99 -1.26 -30.17
C LYS A 81 -11.73 -0.84 -28.91
N VAL A 82 -13.04 -0.92 -28.94
CA VAL A 82 -13.88 -0.93 -27.74
C VAL A 82 -13.48 -2.19 -26.99
N PHE A 83 -12.98 -2.02 -25.77
CA PHE A 83 -12.59 -3.13 -24.91
C PHE A 83 -13.85 -3.68 -24.27
N ASP A 84 -14.25 -4.90 -24.66
CA ASP A 84 -15.34 -5.61 -24.02
C ASP A 84 -14.84 -6.24 -22.72
N ILE A 85 -15.33 -5.71 -21.60
CA ILE A 85 -14.91 -6.06 -20.24
C ILE A 85 -15.42 -7.46 -19.88
N ASN A 86 -16.54 -7.89 -20.46
CA ASN A 86 -17.18 -9.17 -20.14
C ASN A 86 -16.39 -10.36 -20.70
N GLU A 87 -15.79 -10.20 -21.89
CA GLU A 87 -14.97 -11.24 -22.51
C GLU A 87 -13.64 -11.47 -21.75
N GLN A 88 -13.14 -10.44 -21.07
CA GLN A 88 -11.93 -10.52 -20.24
C GLN A 88 -12.21 -11.17 -18.88
N ILE A 89 -13.40 -10.95 -18.33
CA ILE A 89 -13.85 -11.59 -17.08
C ILE A 89 -14.04 -13.10 -17.27
N ALA A 90 -14.54 -13.52 -18.43
CA ALA A 90 -14.66 -14.94 -18.77
C ALA A 90 -13.28 -15.65 -18.78
N LYS A 91 -12.26 -15.01 -19.37
CA LYS A 91 -10.88 -15.53 -19.37
C LYS A 91 -10.22 -15.52 -17.99
N ALA A 92 -10.63 -14.63 -17.09
CA ALA A 92 -10.13 -14.59 -15.72
C ALA A 92 -10.70 -15.73 -14.85
N ARG A 93 -11.92 -16.17 -15.12
CA ARG A 93 -12.56 -17.32 -14.43
C ARG A 93 -11.87 -18.65 -14.73
N GLU A 94 -11.33 -18.83 -15.93
CA GLU A 94 -10.61 -20.06 -16.30
C GLU A 94 -9.23 -20.21 -15.64
N VAL A 95 -8.63 -19.10 -15.19
CA VAL A 95 -7.24 -19.08 -14.70
C VAL A 95 -7.14 -19.10 -13.17
N ALA A 96 -8.25 -18.87 -12.46
CA ALA A 96 -8.26 -18.83 -11.00
C ALA A 96 -8.34 -20.25 -10.39
N PRO A 97 -7.45 -20.62 -9.45
CA PRO A 97 -7.59 -21.88 -8.74
C PRO A 97 -8.76 -21.81 -7.74
N PRO A 98 -9.64 -22.83 -7.68
CA PRO A 98 -10.68 -22.89 -6.66
C PRO A 98 -10.07 -23.11 -5.27
N LYS A 99 -10.74 -22.58 -4.23
CA LYS A 99 -10.42 -22.90 -2.82
C LYS A 99 -10.45 -24.42 -2.61
N PRO A 100 -9.50 -25.01 -1.86
CA PRO A 100 -9.67 -26.38 -1.38
C PRO A 100 -10.89 -26.40 -0.46
N ARG A 101 -11.88 -27.21 -0.82
CA ARG A 101 -13.03 -27.51 0.04
C ARG A 101 -12.55 -28.42 1.16
N THR A 102 -12.83 -28.04 2.40
CA THR A 102 -12.61 -28.89 3.58
C THR A 102 -13.58 -30.07 3.49
N GLU A 103 -13.04 -31.28 3.47
CA GLU A 103 -13.79 -32.53 3.44
C GLU A 103 -14.56 -32.72 4.76
N GLY A 104 -15.85 -33.00 4.65
CA GLY A 104 -16.70 -33.30 5.79
C GLY A 104 -18.17 -33.07 5.49
N GLU A 105 -18.72 -33.83 4.53
CA GLU A 105 -20.13 -34.28 4.46
C GLU A 105 -20.34 -35.04 3.15
N GLU A 106 -20.36 -36.37 3.24
CA GLU A 106 -20.86 -37.23 2.17
C GLU A 106 -22.39 -37.32 2.30
N THR A 107 -23.11 -37.02 1.22
CA THR A 107 -24.37 -37.69 0.95
C THR A 107 -24.58 -37.85 -0.55
N GLN A 108 -24.93 -39.08 -0.91
CA GLN A 108 -25.00 -39.65 -2.23
C GLN A 108 -26.30 -39.25 -2.95
N THR A 109 -26.16 -38.87 -4.21
CA THR A 109 -27.09 -39.14 -5.33
C THR A 109 -26.18 -39.20 -6.57
N GLY A 110 -26.12 -40.20 -7.44
CA GLY A 110 -27.05 -41.26 -7.79
C GLY A 110 -27.56 -40.98 -9.20
N ASP A 111 -26.82 -41.40 -10.24
CA ASP A 111 -27.38 -41.61 -11.58
C ASP A 111 -26.58 -42.67 -12.37
N ASN A 112 -27.34 -43.59 -12.96
CA ASN A 112 -26.93 -44.79 -13.69
C ASN A 112 -26.39 -44.48 -15.10
N TYR A 113 -25.36 -45.22 -15.55
CA TYR A 113 -25.30 -45.79 -16.90
C TYR A 113 -24.45 -47.08 -16.90
N ASP A 114 -24.97 -48.08 -17.60
CA ASP A 114 -24.48 -49.45 -17.83
C ASP A 114 -23.07 -49.54 -18.45
N ALA A 115 -22.30 -50.56 -18.05
CA ALA A 115 -21.63 -51.53 -18.93
C ALA A 115 -20.75 -52.54 -18.15
N ASP A 116 -21.19 -53.79 -18.18
CA ASP A 116 -20.53 -55.10 -18.11
C ASP A 116 -19.03 -55.30 -17.69
N ASP A 117 -18.89 -56.38 -16.91
CA ASP A 117 -17.82 -57.40 -16.85
C ASP A 117 -16.60 -57.31 -15.89
N GLU A 118 -16.63 -58.28 -14.95
CA GLU A 118 -15.55 -59.12 -14.40
C GLU A 118 -14.81 -58.74 -13.08
N PRO A 119 -14.35 -59.74 -12.27
CA PRO A 119 -14.50 -59.72 -10.82
C PRO A 119 -13.19 -59.69 -9.99
N ALA A 120 -13.38 -59.43 -8.69
CA ALA A 120 -12.70 -59.96 -7.49
C ALA A 120 -11.16 -59.94 -7.38
N PHE A 121 -10.63 -59.34 -6.30
CA PHE A 121 -9.63 -59.94 -5.39
C PHE A 121 -9.55 -59.10 -4.08
N GLY A 122 -9.66 -59.75 -2.90
CA GLY A 122 -9.78 -59.15 -1.54
C GLY A 122 -8.45 -58.75 -0.86
N PRO A 123 -8.29 -58.85 0.48
CA PRO A 123 -9.25 -58.80 1.59
C PRO A 123 -8.92 -57.67 2.63
N LEU A 124 -9.88 -57.34 3.50
CA LEU A 124 -9.74 -56.44 4.67
C LEU A 124 -9.24 -57.17 5.93
N PRO A 125 -8.49 -56.47 6.81
CA PRO A 125 -8.39 -56.83 8.24
C PRO A 125 -8.50 -55.60 9.19
N PRO A 126 -8.56 -55.75 10.53
CA PRO A 126 -9.75 -56.08 11.33
C PRO A 126 -10.04 -55.06 12.47
N GLU A 127 -11.28 -55.01 12.97
CA GLU A 127 -11.66 -54.31 14.21
C GLU A 127 -11.45 -55.21 15.45
N ALA A 128 -11.03 -54.61 16.57
CA ALA A 128 -11.16 -55.24 17.89
C ALA A 128 -11.21 -54.21 19.05
N LEU A 129 -12.15 -54.51 19.98
CA LEU A 129 -12.30 -54.11 21.39
C LEU A 129 -12.94 -52.74 21.71
N SER A 130 -14.24 -52.69 22.08
CA SER A 130 -14.86 -52.93 23.42
C SER A 130 -14.77 -51.68 24.33
N THR A 131 -15.80 -51.14 24.99
CA THR A 131 -16.79 -51.78 25.90
C THR A 131 -17.97 -50.83 26.22
N ASP A 132 -19.16 -51.43 26.38
CA ASP A 132 -20.27 -51.19 27.34
C ASP A 132 -20.89 -49.80 27.60
N GLY A 133 -22.24 -49.75 27.64
CA GLY A 133 -22.91 -48.65 28.35
C GLY A 133 -24.42 -48.38 28.35
N ASN A 134 -25.30 -49.20 27.77
CA ASN A 134 -26.74 -49.38 28.14
C ASN A 134 -27.80 -48.23 28.04
N LYS A 135 -29.01 -48.64 27.59
CA LYS A 135 -30.38 -48.05 27.72
C LYS A 135 -30.76 -46.83 26.86
N GLN A 136 -31.96 -46.70 26.26
CA GLN A 136 -33.10 -47.57 25.92
C GLN A 136 -34.14 -46.65 25.21
N ILE A 137 -35.09 -47.23 24.44
CA ILE A 137 -36.43 -46.69 24.07
C ILE A 137 -36.45 -45.67 22.91
N SER A 138 -36.66 -46.08 21.65
CA SER A 138 -37.90 -46.48 20.95
C SER A 138 -38.83 -45.34 20.52
N GLY A 139 -39.12 -45.26 19.22
CA GLY A 139 -40.35 -44.61 18.69
C GLY A 139 -40.17 -43.77 17.42
N LYS A 140 -40.25 -44.41 16.24
CA LYS A 140 -40.72 -43.73 15.00
C LYS A 140 -42.25 -43.53 15.12
N PRO A 141 -42.82 -42.47 14.53
CA PRO A 141 -43.49 -42.66 13.22
C PRO A 141 -43.34 -41.44 12.28
N LYS A 142 -43.04 -41.69 11.00
CA LYS A 142 -43.92 -41.66 9.81
C LYS A 142 -44.01 -40.28 9.11
N LYS A 143 -43.52 -40.29 7.86
CA LYS A 143 -43.81 -39.33 6.80
C LYS A 143 -45.29 -39.40 6.40
N SER A 144 -45.87 -38.26 6.07
CA SER A 144 -47.00 -38.13 5.16
C SER A 144 -46.71 -36.96 4.22
N GLU A 145 -46.72 -37.25 2.93
CA GLU A 145 -46.65 -36.31 1.81
C GLU A 145 -47.99 -35.56 1.66
N ALA A 146 -47.93 -34.31 1.23
CA ALA A 146 -49.02 -33.63 0.53
C ALA A 146 -48.41 -32.54 -0.36
N ASP A 147 -48.63 -32.69 -1.66
CA ASP A 147 -48.41 -31.69 -2.72
C ASP A 147 -49.23 -30.41 -2.47
N SER A 148 -48.65 -29.26 -2.82
CA SER A 148 -49.39 -28.15 -3.44
C SER A 148 -48.41 -27.24 -4.20
N ASP A 149 -48.68 -27.10 -5.50
CA ASP A 149 -48.21 -26.03 -6.40
C ASP A 149 -48.66 -24.63 -5.91
N ASP A 150 -48.14 -23.59 -6.59
CA ASP A 150 -48.38 -22.14 -6.46
C ASP A 150 -47.55 -21.46 -5.33
N ASP A 151 -46.85 -20.33 -5.50
CA ASP A 151 -46.90 -19.26 -6.50
C ASP A 151 -45.52 -18.60 -6.63
N ASP A 152 -45.26 -17.99 -7.80
CA ASP A 152 -44.27 -16.92 -7.98
C ASP A 152 -44.65 -15.74 -7.07
N ASP A 153 -43.89 -15.53 -6.00
CA ASP A 153 -43.89 -14.26 -5.27
C ASP A 153 -42.47 -13.65 -5.31
N ASP A 154 -42.38 -12.55 -6.07
CA ASP A 154 -41.32 -11.57 -6.02
C ASP A 154 -41.23 -10.98 -4.60
N ASP A 155 -40.49 -11.64 -3.70
CA ASP A 155 -40.09 -11.08 -2.40
C ASP A 155 -39.00 -10.02 -2.60
N GLU A 156 -39.40 -8.83 -3.07
CA GLU A 156 -38.65 -7.57 -2.90
C GLU A 156 -38.90 -6.95 -1.50
N GLU A 157 -38.95 -7.77 -0.44
CA GLU A 157 -38.96 -7.29 0.95
C GLU A 157 -37.85 -8.00 1.77
N ASP A 158 -37.04 -7.17 2.47
CA ASP A 158 -36.08 -7.52 3.55
C ASP A 158 -34.61 -7.83 3.23
N ASP A 159 -34.00 -7.18 2.24
CA ASP A 159 -32.52 -7.17 2.09
C ASP A 159 -31.78 -6.37 3.20
N ASP A 160 -32.50 -5.67 4.09
CA ASP A 160 -31.90 -4.80 5.11
C ASP A 160 -31.54 -5.52 6.43
N ASP A 161 -32.06 -6.73 6.64
CA ASP A 161 -31.96 -7.49 7.91
C ASP A 161 -30.79 -8.48 7.96
N ASN A 162 -30.26 -8.91 6.82
CA ASN A 162 -29.10 -9.82 6.83
C ASN A 162 -27.77 -9.06 6.89
N LEU A 163 -27.43 -8.54 8.08
CA LEU A 163 -26.18 -7.80 8.32
C LEU A 163 -24.92 -8.63 7.97
N GLU A 164 -24.98 -9.96 8.01
CA GLU A 164 -23.84 -10.82 7.65
C GLU A 164 -23.47 -10.71 6.17
N ARG A 165 -24.45 -10.50 5.29
CA ARG A 165 -24.23 -10.34 3.85
C ARG A 165 -23.54 -9.02 3.52
N LYS A 166 -23.72 -7.98 4.35
CA LYS A 166 -23.07 -6.67 4.17
C LYS A 166 -21.57 -6.70 4.45
N ILE A 167 -21.09 -7.69 5.20
CA ILE A 167 -19.67 -7.83 5.56
C ILE A 167 -18.90 -8.36 4.34
N PRO A 168 -17.92 -7.61 3.80
CA PRO A 168 -17.16 -8.04 2.64
C PRO A 168 -16.16 -9.14 3.03
N ASN A 169 -16.50 -10.41 2.82
CA ASN A 169 -15.66 -11.55 3.24
C ASN A 169 -15.50 -12.70 2.22
N THR A 170 -15.99 -12.56 0.98
CA THR A 170 -15.97 -13.67 0.02
C THR A 170 -14.55 -13.98 -0.47
N HIS A 171 -13.76 -12.93 -0.73
CA HIS A 171 -12.40 -13.02 -1.23
C HIS A 171 -11.39 -12.34 -0.29
N GLU A 172 -10.20 -12.91 -0.23
CA GLU A 172 -9.06 -12.32 0.47
C GLU A 172 -7.90 -12.05 -0.50
N VAL A 173 -7.17 -10.97 -0.21
CA VAL A 173 -5.97 -10.55 -0.92
C VAL A 173 -4.90 -10.20 0.11
N GLN A 174 -3.66 -10.57 -0.16
CA GLN A 174 -2.55 -10.33 0.74
C GLN A 174 -1.54 -9.38 0.09
N MET A 175 -1.15 -8.33 0.81
CA MET A 175 -0.12 -7.37 0.42
C MET A 175 1.04 -7.46 1.41
N GLN A 176 2.26 -7.65 0.90
CA GLN A 176 3.44 -7.84 1.76
C GLN A 176 4.17 -6.51 1.95
N HIS A 177 4.03 -5.90 3.14
CA HIS A 177 4.74 -4.66 3.49
C HIS A 177 6.21 -4.93 3.81
N GLY A 178 6.46 -5.91 4.67
CA GLY A 178 7.78 -6.19 5.23
C GLY A 178 7.74 -7.44 6.10
N SER A 179 8.71 -7.56 7.01
CA SER A 179 8.80 -8.71 7.93
C SER A 179 8.29 -8.42 9.34
N ARG A 180 8.18 -7.15 9.74
CA ARG A 180 7.66 -6.78 11.07
C ARG A 180 6.26 -6.19 11.02
N ALA A 181 5.68 -6.04 12.20
CA ALA A 181 4.30 -5.62 12.45
C ALA A 181 3.91 -4.31 11.76
N VAL A 182 2.75 -4.33 11.08
CA VAL A 182 2.11 -3.12 10.54
C VAL A 182 1.30 -2.45 11.65
N LEU A 183 1.74 -1.27 12.07
CA LEU A 183 1.15 -0.53 13.19
C LEU A 183 0.08 0.48 12.75
N ALA A 184 0.20 1.00 11.54
CA ALA A 184 -0.68 2.03 11.02
C ALA A 184 -1.09 1.75 9.58
N LEU A 185 -2.36 2.03 9.27
CA LEU A 185 -2.96 1.92 7.95
C LEU A 185 -3.84 3.14 7.71
N ALA A 186 -3.79 3.70 6.50
CA ALA A 186 -4.65 4.79 6.08
C ALA A 186 -5.02 4.64 4.60
N GLY A 187 -6.30 4.81 4.27
CA GLY A 187 -6.82 4.80 2.90
C GLY A 187 -7.12 6.21 2.42
N ASP A 188 -6.84 6.48 1.15
CA ASP A 188 -7.29 7.70 0.46
C ASP A 188 -8.83 7.75 0.51
N PRO A 189 -9.48 8.87 0.86
CA PRO A 189 -10.95 8.97 0.85
C PRO A 189 -11.62 8.61 -0.49
N ALA A 190 -10.88 8.63 -1.60
CA ALA A 190 -11.36 8.14 -2.90
C ALA A 190 -11.20 6.62 -3.09
N GLY A 191 -10.38 5.95 -2.29
CA GLY A 191 -10.08 4.52 -2.36
C GLY A 191 -9.07 4.14 -3.44
N ALA A 192 -8.28 5.09 -3.96
CA ALA A 192 -7.29 4.83 -5.01
C ALA A 192 -5.93 4.36 -4.46
N ARG A 193 -5.53 4.90 -3.30
CA ARG A 193 -4.26 4.59 -2.65
C ARG A 193 -4.48 4.13 -1.21
N LEU A 194 -3.59 3.27 -0.75
CA LEU A 194 -3.46 2.84 0.64
C LEU A 194 -2.03 3.13 1.08
N VAL A 195 -1.87 3.49 2.34
CA VAL A 195 -0.55 3.67 2.96
C VAL A 195 -0.52 2.83 4.22
N SER A 196 0.63 2.23 4.44
CA SER A 196 0.92 1.42 5.61
C SER A 196 2.22 1.84 6.27
N GLY A 197 2.26 1.82 7.59
CA GLY A 197 3.44 2.09 8.40
C GLY A 197 3.76 0.89 9.29
N SER A 198 5.02 0.47 9.26
CA SER A 198 5.53 -0.63 10.09
C SER A 198 6.26 -0.10 11.33
N ILE A 199 6.46 -1.00 12.28
CA ILE A 199 7.45 -0.84 13.35
C ILE A 199 8.89 -0.75 12.82
N ASP A 200 9.13 -1.18 11.57
CA ASP A 200 10.38 -1.07 10.82
C ASP A 200 10.76 0.36 10.40
N TYR A 201 9.98 1.37 10.80
CA TYR A 201 10.13 2.78 10.38
C TYR A 201 9.77 3.04 8.91
N ASP A 202 9.56 1.97 8.14
CA ASP A 202 9.13 2.00 6.76
C ASP A 202 7.65 2.39 6.63
N MET A 203 7.42 3.26 5.64
CA MET A 203 6.12 3.63 5.13
C MET A 203 6.02 3.19 3.68
N CYS A 204 5.11 2.26 3.40
CA CYS A 204 4.87 1.73 2.07
C CYS A 204 3.60 2.37 1.47
N PHE A 205 3.71 2.75 0.21
CA PHE A 205 2.61 3.27 -0.59
C PHE A 205 2.10 2.21 -1.56
N TRP A 206 0.78 2.07 -1.57
CA TRP A 206 0.03 1.14 -2.40
C TRP A 206 -0.87 1.95 -3.34
N ASP A 207 -0.81 1.64 -4.62
CA ASP A 207 -1.68 2.24 -5.64
C ASP A 207 -2.43 1.13 -6.37
N PHE A 208 -3.74 1.02 -6.14
CA PHE A 208 -4.53 -0.07 -6.70
C PHE A 208 -4.69 0.02 -8.23
N ALA A 209 -4.58 1.23 -8.79
CA ALA A 209 -4.64 1.44 -10.24
C ALA A 209 -3.29 1.12 -10.91
N GLY A 210 -2.17 1.35 -10.21
CA GLY A 210 -0.83 1.06 -10.72
C GLY A 210 -0.32 -0.37 -10.47
N MET A 211 -0.81 -1.02 -9.40
CA MET A 211 -0.36 -2.34 -8.94
C MET A 211 -0.92 -3.47 -9.80
N ASP A 212 -0.16 -4.55 -9.96
CA ASP A 212 -0.53 -5.81 -10.60
C ASP A 212 -0.88 -6.87 -9.53
N ALA A 213 -1.21 -8.10 -9.96
CA ALA A 213 -1.48 -9.20 -9.04
C ALA A 213 -0.29 -9.58 -8.13
N ALA A 214 0.91 -9.03 -8.34
CA ALA A 214 2.04 -9.23 -7.43
C ALA A 214 1.87 -8.48 -6.10
N MET A 215 0.94 -7.52 -6.05
CA MET A 215 0.59 -6.77 -4.85
C MET A 215 1.81 -6.18 -4.13
N ARG A 216 2.69 -5.51 -4.90
CA ARG A 216 3.91 -4.86 -4.40
C ARG A 216 3.70 -3.36 -4.20
N SER A 217 4.30 -2.82 -3.16
CA SER A 217 4.33 -1.38 -2.95
C SER A 217 5.07 -0.72 -4.11
N PHE A 218 4.58 0.44 -4.56
CA PHE A 218 5.26 1.16 -5.64
C PHE A 218 6.40 2.04 -5.10
N ARG A 219 6.34 2.38 -3.80
CA ARG A 219 7.31 3.20 -3.10
C ARG A 219 7.35 2.84 -1.63
N THR A 220 8.55 2.76 -1.08
CA THR A 220 8.83 2.65 0.36
C THR A 220 9.74 3.80 0.74
N ILE A 221 9.40 4.49 1.84
CA ILE A 221 10.19 5.61 2.38
C ILE A 221 10.29 5.48 3.89
N GLN A 222 11.28 6.13 4.48
CA GLN A 222 11.47 6.25 5.93
C GLN A 222 11.39 7.72 6.33
N PRO A 223 10.20 8.27 6.59
CA PRO A 223 10.05 9.72 6.77
C PRO A 223 10.65 10.22 8.10
N CYS A 224 10.69 9.35 9.11
CA CYS A 224 11.18 9.67 10.46
C CYS A 224 12.39 8.81 10.86
N GLU A 225 13.04 8.15 9.89
CA GLU A 225 14.24 7.28 9.97
C GLU A 225 14.26 6.24 11.10
N ASN A 226 14.34 6.67 12.36
CA ASN A 226 14.55 5.81 13.54
C ASN A 226 13.30 5.62 14.41
N TYR A 227 12.19 6.28 14.08
CA TYR A 227 10.98 6.26 14.91
C TYR A 227 9.87 5.40 14.30
N PRO A 228 9.25 4.48 15.07
CA PRO A 228 8.16 3.64 14.58
C PRO A 228 6.96 4.50 14.21
N ILE A 229 6.30 4.14 13.10
CA ILE A 229 5.10 4.83 12.65
C ILE A 229 3.93 4.33 13.50
N ARG A 230 3.28 5.23 14.24
CA ARG A 230 2.22 4.89 15.19
C ARG A 230 0.83 5.13 14.61
N ALA A 231 0.64 6.24 13.92
CA ALA A 231 -0.61 6.55 13.25
C ALA A 231 -0.36 7.22 11.89
N LEU A 232 -1.24 6.92 10.96
CA LEU A 232 -1.28 7.49 9.63
C LEU A 232 -2.70 7.92 9.36
N HIS A 233 -2.89 9.08 8.74
CA HIS A 233 -4.21 9.53 8.33
C HIS A 233 -4.12 10.34 7.05
N TYR A 234 -5.02 10.07 6.11
CA TYR A 234 -5.16 10.90 4.92
C TYR A 234 -5.96 12.17 5.25
N SER A 235 -5.59 13.26 4.59
CA SER A 235 -6.44 14.44 4.50
C SER A 235 -7.77 14.08 3.83
N VAL A 236 -8.80 14.87 4.08
CA VAL A 236 -10.15 14.70 3.51
C VAL A 236 -10.13 14.72 1.97
N THR A 237 -9.17 15.46 1.40
CA THR A 237 -8.94 15.57 -0.04
C THR A 237 -8.05 14.46 -0.60
N GLY A 238 -7.39 13.66 0.23
CA GLY A 238 -6.52 12.55 -0.18
C GLY A 238 -5.16 12.96 -0.75
N ASP A 239 -4.77 14.22 -0.63
CA ASP A 239 -3.53 14.75 -1.21
C ASP A 239 -2.37 14.83 -0.20
N MET A 240 -2.69 15.00 1.08
CA MET A 240 -1.73 15.00 2.17
C MET A 240 -1.95 13.80 3.09
N ILE A 241 -0.85 13.35 3.69
CA ILE A 241 -0.82 12.27 4.66
C ILE A 241 -0.16 12.82 5.92
N LEU A 242 -0.85 12.69 7.05
CA LEU A 242 -0.28 12.97 8.36
C LEU A 242 0.43 11.71 8.83
N VAL A 243 1.71 11.87 9.13
CA VAL A 243 2.57 10.83 9.67
C VAL A 243 2.88 11.15 11.12
N VAL A 244 2.36 10.29 11.99
CA VAL A 244 2.61 10.33 13.42
C VAL A 244 3.53 9.15 13.76
N SER A 245 4.76 9.47 14.11
CA SER A 245 5.74 8.48 14.59
C SER A 245 6.00 8.67 16.08
N GLY A 246 6.83 7.81 16.66
CA GLY A 246 7.37 8.01 18.02
C GLY A 246 8.25 9.25 18.21
N ASN A 247 8.38 10.13 17.20
CA ASN A 247 9.00 11.43 17.36
C ASN A 247 8.01 12.41 18.05
N SER A 248 8.55 13.49 18.61
CA SER A 248 7.78 14.64 19.11
C SER A 248 7.19 15.53 18.01
N GLN A 249 7.67 15.37 16.77
CA GLN A 249 7.25 16.18 15.63
C GLN A 249 6.46 15.32 14.66
N ALA A 250 5.25 15.77 14.30
CA ALA A 250 4.48 15.13 13.25
C ALA A 250 4.95 15.67 11.89
N LYS A 251 4.99 14.79 10.89
CA LYS A 251 5.31 15.15 9.51
C LYS A 251 4.07 15.06 8.64
N ILE A 252 3.97 15.97 7.69
CA ILE A 252 2.95 15.96 6.65
C ILE A 252 3.66 15.67 5.34
N LEU A 253 3.25 14.57 4.71
CA LEU A 253 3.75 14.17 3.42
C LEU A 253 2.71 14.46 2.34
N ASP A 254 3.18 14.67 1.14
CA ASP A 254 2.37 14.59 -0.06
C ASP A 254 1.92 13.17 -0.35
N ARG A 255 0.92 13.07 -1.24
CA ARG A 255 0.42 11.80 -1.80
C ARG A 255 1.51 10.91 -2.38
N ASP A 256 2.63 11.51 -2.82
CA ASP A 256 3.79 10.81 -3.38
C ASP A 256 4.93 10.61 -2.36
N GLY A 257 4.76 11.06 -1.11
CA GLY A 257 5.72 10.86 -0.03
C GLY A 257 6.80 11.93 0.11
N PHE A 258 6.65 13.08 -0.56
CA PHE A 258 7.52 14.24 -0.33
C PHE A 258 7.11 14.98 0.93
N GLU A 259 8.07 15.42 1.74
CA GLU A 259 7.79 16.19 2.96
C GLU A 259 7.32 17.60 2.61
N LYS A 260 6.10 17.95 3.01
CA LYS A 260 5.55 19.31 2.90
C LYS A 260 5.78 20.14 4.15
N MET A 261 5.63 19.50 5.31
CA MET A 261 5.74 20.17 6.60
C MET A 261 6.26 19.20 7.65
N GLU A 262 7.08 19.74 8.54
CA GLU A 262 7.39 19.16 9.84
C GLU A 262 6.95 20.13 10.93
N CYS A 263 6.26 19.61 11.96
CA CYS A 263 5.81 20.40 13.11
C CYS A 263 7.00 20.87 13.94
N VAL A 264 6.88 22.04 14.56
CA VAL A 264 7.93 22.55 15.47
C VAL A 264 8.03 21.66 16.70
N LYS A 265 9.26 21.37 17.15
CA LYS A 265 9.51 20.69 18.42
C LYS A 265 9.29 21.63 19.61
N GLY A 266 8.64 21.14 20.66
CA GLY A 266 8.49 21.89 21.90
C GLY A 266 9.78 21.95 22.71
N ASP A 267 9.98 23.04 23.46
CA ASP A 267 11.03 23.10 24.46
C ASP A 267 10.70 22.17 25.64
N GLN A 268 11.52 21.13 25.81
CA GLN A 268 11.33 20.08 26.81
C GLN A 268 11.58 20.55 28.25
N TYR A 269 12.22 21.72 28.44
CA TYR A 269 12.57 22.23 29.77
C TYR A 269 11.49 23.15 30.36
N ILE A 270 10.50 23.56 29.55
CA ILE A 270 9.39 24.38 30.02
C ILE A 270 8.33 23.49 30.67
N SER A 271 7.95 23.80 31.91
CA SER A 271 6.92 23.06 32.65
C SER A 271 5.50 23.36 32.17
N ASP A 272 5.23 24.61 31.79
CA ASP A 272 3.92 25.01 31.26
C ASP A 272 3.79 24.72 29.76
N MET A 273 3.05 23.67 29.44
CA MET A 273 2.79 23.25 28.06
C MET A 273 2.04 24.28 27.21
N ALA A 274 1.40 25.29 27.80
CA ALA A 274 0.77 26.36 27.01
C ALA A 274 1.81 27.28 26.35
N ARG A 275 3.03 27.35 26.90
CA ARG A 275 4.13 28.19 26.39
C ARG A 275 5.03 27.45 25.41
N THR A 276 4.93 26.13 25.33
CA THR A 276 5.72 25.34 24.37
C THR A 276 5.09 25.42 22.98
N LYS A 277 5.93 25.59 21.95
CA LYS A 277 5.49 25.69 20.54
C LYS A 277 5.11 24.33 19.94
N GLY A 278 5.64 23.26 20.47
CA GLY A 278 5.34 21.91 19.99
C GLY A 278 5.21 20.91 21.11
N HIS A 279 5.02 19.66 20.73
CA HIS A 279 5.07 18.57 21.68
C HIS A 279 6.47 18.40 22.24
N THR A 280 6.56 18.04 23.51
CA THR A 280 7.84 17.84 24.21
C THR A 280 8.19 16.35 24.34
N ALA A 281 7.23 15.46 24.08
CA ALA A 281 7.38 14.01 24.18
C ALA A 281 6.87 13.33 22.90
N GLN A 282 7.00 12.00 22.84
CA GLN A 282 6.57 11.21 21.68
C GLN A 282 5.08 11.38 21.39
N LEU A 283 4.74 11.40 20.10
CA LEU A 283 3.36 11.38 19.66
C LEU A 283 2.78 9.98 19.75
N THR A 284 1.49 9.91 20.02
CA THR A 284 0.74 8.65 20.17
C THR A 284 -0.26 8.46 19.04
N SER A 285 -1.02 9.51 18.72
CA SER A 285 -2.08 9.48 17.73
C SER A 285 -2.23 10.83 17.03
N GLY A 286 -2.88 10.84 15.88
CA GLY A 286 -3.24 12.08 15.18
C GLY A 286 -4.32 11.84 14.13
N CYS A 287 -5.10 12.88 13.86
CA CYS A 287 -6.25 12.82 12.97
C CYS A 287 -6.39 14.15 12.22
N TRP A 288 -6.76 14.08 10.94
CA TRP A 288 -7.12 15.28 10.19
C TRP A 288 -8.49 15.79 10.60
N HIS A 289 -8.66 17.10 10.53
CA HIS A 289 -9.99 17.69 10.68
C HIS A 289 -10.88 17.28 9.49
N PRO A 290 -12.16 16.92 9.71
CA PRO A 290 -13.01 16.30 8.67
C PRO A 290 -13.51 17.26 7.58
N TYR A 291 -13.53 18.58 7.82
CA TYR A 291 -13.89 19.58 6.81
C TYR A 291 -12.71 20.43 6.36
N THR A 292 -12.01 21.04 7.32
CA THR A 292 -10.85 21.88 7.07
C THR A 292 -9.64 21.05 6.66
N ARG A 293 -9.24 21.20 5.39
CA ARG A 293 -8.07 20.55 4.81
C ARG A 293 -6.73 20.88 5.49
N GLU A 294 -6.61 22.10 6.03
CA GLU A 294 -5.39 22.62 6.63
C GLU A 294 -5.35 22.43 8.15
N GLU A 295 -6.25 21.66 8.76
CA GLU A 295 -6.22 21.48 10.22
C GLU A 295 -6.10 20.00 10.59
N PHE A 296 -5.26 19.73 11.58
CA PHE A 296 -5.10 18.39 12.13
C PHE A 296 -4.81 18.44 13.62
N LEU A 297 -5.12 17.33 14.28
CA LEU A 297 -4.94 17.11 15.71
C LEU A 297 -3.81 16.11 15.91
N THR A 298 -2.95 16.37 16.89
CA THR A 298 -1.96 15.40 17.37
C THR A 298 -2.08 15.24 18.87
N ALA A 299 -1.88 14.02 19.35
CA ALA A 299 -1.79 13.66 20.76
C ALA A 299 -0.38 13.17 21.08
N ALA A 300 0.05 13.45 22.31
CA ALA A 300 1.36 13.03 22.78
C ALA A 300 1.36 12.56 24.24
N LEU A 301 2.45 11.88 24.61
CA LEU A 301 2.71 11.50 26.00
C LEU A 301 3.04 12.69 26.91
N ASP A 302 3.14 13.91 26.37
CA ASP A 302 3.28 15.12 27.20
C ASP A 302 1.96 15.56 27.83
N GLY A 303 0.88 14.79 27.67
CA GLY A 303 -0.46 15.06 28.21
C GLY A 303 -1.12 16.28 27.56
N THR A 304 -0.80 16.55 26.30
CA THR A 304 -1.47 17.56 25.51
C THR A 304 -1.99 17.01 24.19
N LEU A 305 -3.08 17.60 23.73
CA LEU A 305 -3.50 17.53 22.35
C LEU A 305 -3.25 18.90 21.73
N ARG A 306 -2.77 18.92 20.49
CA ARG A 306 -2.51 20.16 19.77
C ARG A 306 -3.25 20.16 18.46
N ILE A 307 -3.93 21.26 18.18
CA ILE A 307 -4.50 21.53 16.86
C ILE A 307 -3.49 22.38 16.11
N TRP A 308 -3.17 21.95 14.91
CA TRP A 308 -2.20 22.60 14.02
C TRP A 308 -2.88 23.17 12.79
N HIS A 309 -2.30 24.22 12.23
CA HIS A 309 -2.72 24.78 10.94
C HIS A 309 -1.69 24.41 9.86
N GLY A 310 -1.93 23.29 9.18
CA GLY A 310 -1.16 22.75 8.08
C GLY A 310 -1.11 23.67 6.87
N LEU A 311 -0.02 24.44 6.73
CA LEU A 311 0.79 24.74 5.51
C LEU A 311 1.42 26.14 5.61
N LYS A 312 0.73 27.08 6.27
CA LYS A 312 1.14 28.50 6.33
C LYS A 312 1.96 28.85 7.56
N SER A 313 1.62 28.26 8.71
CA SER A 313 2.34 28.48 9.95
C SER A 313 2.69 27.12 10.55
N LYS A 314 3.96 26.87 10.83
CA LYS A 314 4.40 25.65 11.57
C LYS A 314 4.03 25.72 13.06
N GLU A 315 3.10 26.61 13.41
CA GLU A 315 2.65 26.89 14.76
C GLU A 315 1.36 26.12 15.07
N GLN A 316 1.21 25.79 16.34
CA GLN A 316 -0.01 25.24 16.89
C GLN A 316 -1.05 26.34 17.07
N LYS A 317 -2.29 26.06 16.68
CA LYS A 317 -3.45 26.96 16.84
C LYS A 317 -3.92 26.96 18.29
N THR A 318 -4.09 25.77 18.87
CA THR A 318 -4.56 25.61 20.24
C THR A 318 -3.89 24.43 20.93
N VAL A 319 -3.77 24.54 22.26
CA VAL A 319 -3.25 23.50 23.15
C VAL A 319 -4.36 23.08 24.09
N ILE A 320 -4.67 21.79 24.11
CA ILE A 320 -5.66 21.17 24.99
C ILE A 320 -4.89 20.33 26.00
N LYS A 321 -5.16 20.52 27.29
CA LYS A 321 -4.47 19.82 28.38
C LYS A 321 -5.37 18.74 28.95
N THR A 322 -4.91 17.50 28.95
CA THR A 322 -5.62 16.37 29.56
C THR A 322 -5.30 16.31 31.06
N ARG A 323 -6.34 16.23 31.88
CA ARG A 323 -6.21 16.27 33.36
C ARG A 323 -6.76 15.00 33.98
N ALA A 324 -6.07 14.42 34.94
CA ALA A 324 -6.56 13.33 35.77
C ALA A 324 -7.56 13.83 36.84
N LEU A 325 -8.17 12.92 37.60
CA LEU A 325 -9.12 13.25 38.68
C LEU A 325 -8.51 14.19 39.74
N GLY A 326 -7.21 14.07 40.02
CA GLY A 326 -6.48 14.94 40.95
C GLY A 326 -5.97 16.25 40.35
N GLY A 327 -6.40 16.63 39.14
CA GLY A 327 -5.93 17.85 38.45
C GLY A 327 -4.51 17.77 37.87
N LEU A 328 -3.79 16.69 38.17
CA LEU A 328 -2.50 16.35 37.56
C LEU A 328 -2.67 16.06 36.06
N ARG A 329 -1.56 16.14 35.32
CA ARG A 329 -1.53 15.83 33.90
C ARG A 329 -1.61 14.33 33.67
N THR A 330 -2.35 13.90 32.65
CA THR A 330 -2.43 12.50 32.22
C THR A 330 -2.06 12.37 30.76
N ASN A 331 -1.45 11.28 30.34
CA ASN A 331 -0.99 11.08 28.96
C ASN A 331 -2.18 10.70 28.07
N ALA A 332 -2.23 11.23 26.85
CA ALA A 332 -3.24 10.87 25.86
C ALA A 332 -2.71 9.74 24.96
N SER A 333 -3.42 8.61 24.91
CA SER A 333 -3.05 7.44 24.09
C SER A 333 -3.67 7.50 22.69
N ALA A 334 -4.93 7.92 22.58
CA ALA A 334 -5.62 8.07 21.30
C ALA A 334 -6.42 9.38 21.26
N CYS A 335 -6.58 9.94 20.06
CA CYS A 335 -7.39 11.13 19.85
C CYS A 335 -8.14 11.08 18.52
N THR A 336 -9.31 11.69 18.47
CA THR A 336 -10.10 11.77 17.23
C THR A 336 -11.05 12.96 17.23
N PHE A 337 -11.40 13.42 16.02
CA PHE A 337 -12.51 14.35 15.81
C PHE A 337 -13.81 13.56 15.61
N ASN A 338 -14.92 14.13 16.08
CA ASN A 338 -16.23 13.71 15.57
C ASN A 338 -16.34 14.09 14.09
N ARG A 339 -17.20 13.41 13.34
CA ARG A 339 -17.40 13.63 11.91
C ARG A 339 -17.85 15.06 11.59
N ASP A 340 -18.64 15.64 12.48
CA ASP A 340 -19.09 17.04 12.42
C ASP A 340 -18.05 18.07 12.90
N ALA A 341 -16.87 17.63 13.33
CA ALA A 341 -15.84 18.48 13.95
C ALA A 341 -16.29 19.31 15.17
N THR A 342 -17.44 19.02 15.76
CA THR A 342 -17.97 19.73 16.93
C THR A 342 -17.32 19.28 18.24
N LEU A 343 -16.83 18.05 18.27
CA LEU A 343 -16.21 17.44 19.45
C LEU A 343 -14.84 16.88 19.09
N ILE A 344 -13.91 17.02 20.04
CA ILE A 344 -12.63 16.32 20.06
C ILE A 344 -12.68 15.35 21.23
N ALA A 345 -12.35 14.08 21.00
CA ALA A 345 -12.20 13.09 22.04
C ALA A 345 -10.72 12.75 22.23
N ALA A 346 -10.33 12.55 23.49
CA ALA A 346 -9.07 11.94 23.85
C ALA A 346 -9.25 10.85 24.89
N ALA A 347 -8.61 9.73 24.59
CA ALA A 347 -8.41 8.63 25.50
C ALA A 347 -7.12 8.86 26.27
N CYS A 348 -7.17 8.67 27.59
CA CYS A 348 -6.04 8.88 28.47
C CYS A 348 -5.61 7.56 29.13
N VAL A 349 -4.32 7.45 29.44
CA VAL A 349 -3.72 6.26 30.08
C VAL A 349 -4.24 6.04 31.52
N ASP A 350 -4.85 7.05 32.15
CA ASP A 350 -5.54 6.90 33.43
C ASP A 350 -6.90 6.18 33.31
N GLY A 351 -7.26 5.69 32.12
CA GLY A 351 -8.53 5.03 31.83
C GLY A 351 -9.69 6.01 31.67
N SER A 352 -9.42 7.32 31.54
CA SER A 352 -10.44 8.33 31.30
C SER A 352 -10.61 8.66 29.83
N VAL A 353 -11.87 8.93 29.44
CA VAL A 353 -12.20 9.48 28.13
C VAL A 353 -12.68 10.91 28.34
N GLN A 354 -11.99 11.86 27.73
CA GLN A 354 -12.23 13.30 27.88
C GLN A 354 -12.57 13.89 26.52
N MET A 355 -13.56 14.78 26.50
CA MET A 355 -14.03 15.40 25.27
C MET A 355 -14.17 16.91 25.44
N TRP A 356 -13.90 17.65 24.36
CA TRP A 356 -14.02 19.10 24.31
C TRP A 356 -14.86 19.53 23.11
N ASP A 357 -15.76 20.49 23.32
CA ASP A 357 -16.50 21.17 22.26
C ASP A 357 -15.59 22.19 21.58
N THR A 358 -15.46 22.09 20.25
CA THR A 358 -14.62 22.96 19.43
C THR A 358 -15.17 24.39 19.32
N ARG A 359 -16.45 24.59 19.66
CA ARG A 359 -17.10 25.91 19.68
C ARG A 359 -16.86 26.66 20.99
N LYS A 360 -16.36 25.97 22.02
CA LYS A 360 -16.08 26.52 23.34
C LYS A 360 -14.58 26.61 23.57
N MET A 361 -14.20 27.29 24.66
CA MET A 361 -12.82 27.30 25.12
C MET A 361 -12.44 25.90 25.64
N TYR A 362 -11.28 25.39 25.22
CA TYR A 362 -10.77 24.05 25.58
C TYR A 362 -10.30 23.88 27.04
N VAL A 363 -10.65 24.81 27.93
CA VAL A 363 -10.24 24.77 29.34
C VAL A 363 -11.00 23.69 30.10
N ASN A 364 -12.31 23.59 29.87
CA ASN A 364 -13.17 22.61 30.52
C ASN A 364 -13.59 21.52 29.54
N THR A 365 -13.60 20.28 30.02
CA THR A 365 -14.18 19.16 29.28
C THR A 365 -15.69 19.31 29.21
N THR A 366 -16.27 18.99 28.06
CA THR A 366 -17.73 18.96 27.86
C THR A 366 -18.30 17.63 28.33
N HIS A 367 -17.63 16.54 27.97
CA HIS A 367 -17.89 15.21 28.50
C HIS A 367 -16.59 14.67 29.10
N CYS A 368 -16.69 14.07 30.27
CA CYS A 368 -15.54 13.46 30.94
C CYS A 368 -16.03 12.27 31.72
N LEU A 369 -15.56 11.09 31.32
CA LEU A 369 -15.81 9.85 32.02
C LEU A 369 -14.52 9.37 32.67
N ARG A 370 -14.57 9.27 33.99
CA ARG A 370 -13.49 8.75 34.82
C ARG A 370 -13.76 7.27 35.05
N GLY A 371 -12.78 6.41 34.77
CA GLY A 371 -12.94 4.96 34.87
C GLY A 371 -13.73 4.36 33.70
N ALA A 372 -13.58 4.92 32.50
CA ALA A 372 -14.11 4.29 31.28
C ALA A 372 -13.48 2.90 31.08
N HIS A 373 -12.18 2.80 31.34
CA HIS A 373 -11.38 1.57 31.31
C HIS A 373 -10.54 1.41 32.58
N GLN A 374 -9.94 0.23 32.77
CA GLN A 374 -9.09 -0.03 33.93
C GLN A 374 -7.92 0.97 34.00
N LYS A 375 -7.70 1.54 35.18
CA LYS A 375 -6.63 2.52 35.39
C LYS A 375 -5.26 1.90 35.10
N GLY A 376 -4.47 2.57 34.27
CA GLY A 376 -3.14 2.10 33.87
C GLY A 376 -3.16 1.18 32.65
N SER A 377 -4.35 0.80 32.17
CA SER A 377 -4.50 0.19 30.85
C SER A 377 -4.64 1.29 29.79
N GLU A 378 -3.94 1.12 28.68
CA GLU A 378 -3.97 2.07 27.57
C GLU A 378 -5.21 1.84 26.71
N ILE A 379 -5.99 2.91 26.50
CA ILE A 379 -7.08 2.91 25.54
C ILE A 379 -6.44 3.08 24.16
N THR A 380 -6.43 2.02 23.36
CA THR A 380 -5.70 1.91 22.10
C THR A 380 -6.38 2.64 20.96
N SER A 381 -7.72 2.69 20.95
CA SER A 381 -8.48 3.42 19.95
C SER A 381 -9.76 4.03 20.51
N VAL A 382 -10.14 5.15 19.90
CA VAL A 382 -11.37 5.88 20.16
C VAL A 382 -11.91 6.32 18.81
N GLN A 383 -13.11 5.88 18.47
CA GLN A 383 -13.75 6.21 17.20
C GLN A 383 -15.18 6.68 17.43
N PHE A 384 -15.57 7.75 16.74
CA PHE A 384 -16.97 8.18 16.66
C PHE A 384 -17.69 7.38 15.59
N SER A 385 -18.97 7.12 15.80
CA SER A 385 -19.84 6.66 14.71
C SER A 385 -19.98 7.76 13.65
N TYR A 386 -20.29 7.38 12.41
CA TYR A 386 -20.47 8.29 11.29
C TYR A 386 -21.64 9.27 11.50
N LEU A 387 -22.71 8.84 12.19
CA LEU A 387 -23.84 9.66 12.64
C LEU A 387 -23.47 10.57 13.83
N GLY A 388 -22.35 10.33 14.50
CA GLY A 388 -21.85 11.16 15.59
C GLY A 388 -22.67 11.06 16.89
N THR A 389 -23.49 10.02 17.05
CA THR A 389 -24.31 9.78 18.26
C THR A 389 -23.63 8.87 19.26
N GLN A 390 -22.80 7.95 18.78
CA GLN A 390 -22.11 6.94 19.58
C GLN A 390 -20.59 7.10 19.51
N LEU A 391 -19.90 6.55 20.51
CA LEU A 391 -18.44 6.48 20.60
C LEU A 391 -18.03 5.05 20.97
N ALA A 392 -17.12 4.45 20.21
CA ALA A 392 -16.49 3.18 20.56
C ALA A 392 -15.10 3.42 21.16
N THR A 393 -14.77 2.69 22.21
CA THR A 393 -13.43 2.69 22.81
C THR A 393 -12.91 1.27 22.96
N ARG A 394 -11.66 1.05 22.54
CA ARG A 394 -10.94 -0.22 22.70
C ARG A 394 -9.74 -0.01 23.62
N SER A 395 -9.46 -0.99 24.46
CA SER A 395 -8.42 -0.90 25.48
C SER A 395 -7.64 -2.21 25.61
N ASN A 396 -6.44 -2.11 26.19
CA ASN A 396 -5.61 -3.25 26.57
C ASN A 396 -6.10 -3.97 27.83
N ASP A 397 -7.21 -3.52 28.44
CA ASP A 397 -7.93 -4.27 29.48
C ASP A 397 -8.82 -5.39 28.90
N GLU A 398 -8.61 -5.71 27.63
CA GLU A 398 -9.32 -6.75 26.88
C GLU A 398 -10.82 -6.48 26.74
N THR A 399 -11.20 -5.19 26.85
CA THR A 399 -12.58 -4.75 26.65
C THR A 399 -12.72 -3.77 25.50
N MET A 400 -13.85 -3.89 24.80
CA MET A 400 -14.37 -2.85 23.93
C MET A 400 -15.68 -2.34 24.52
N LYS A 401 -15.86 -1.02 24.55
CA LYS A 401 -17.05 -0.38 25.12
C LYS A 401 -17.68 0.56 24.10
N LEU A 402 -19.00 0.52 24.04
CA LEU A 402 -19.81 1.45 23.26
C LEU A 402 -20.48 2.46 24.19
N TRP A 403 -20.47 3.72 23.81
CA TRP A 403 -20.99 4.83 24.60
C TRP A 403 -22.01 5.63 23.80
N ASP A 404 -23.12 5.99 24.43
CA ASP A 404 -24.02 7.03 23.91
C ASP A 404 -23.52 8.40 24.37
N LEU A 405 -23.32 9.33 23.45
CA LEU A 405 -22.89 10.69 23.79
C LEU A 405 -23.97 11.48 24.54
N ARG A 406 -25.25 11.15 24.35
CA ARG A 406 -26.37 11.76 25.10
C ARG A 406 -26.37 11.31 26.56
N LYS A 407 -25.97 10.06 26.82
CA LYS A 407 -25.89 9.44 28.15
C LYS A 407 -24.47 8.91 28.44
N PHE A 408 -23.47 9.79 28.40
CA PHE A 408 -22.05 9.41 28.53
C PHE A 408 -21.58 8.99 29.95
N LYS A 409 -22.49 8.64 30.87
CA LYS A 409 -22.13 8.24 32.24
C LYS A 409 -21.84 6.74 32.37
N GLU A 410 -22.51 5.93 31.56
CA GLU A 410 -22.47 4.47 31.60
C GLU A 410 -22.26 3.96 30.17
N PRO A 411 -21.54 2.83 29.99
CA PRO A 411 -21.43 2.22 28.69
C PRO A 411 -22.78 1.63 28.29
N LEU A 412 -23.13 1.71 27.01
CA LEU A 412 -24.27 0.98 26.45
C LEU A 412 -24.04 -0.52 26.53
N HIS A 413 -22.85 -0.95 26.10
CA HIS A 413 -22.44 -2.34 26.15
C HIS A 413 -20.93 -2.46 26.35
N THR A 414 -20.49 -3.55 26.98
CA THR A 414 -19.08 -3.90 27.18
C THR A 414 -18.85 -5.30 26.65
N TRP A 415 -18.09 -5.42 25.57
CA TRP A 415 -17.58 -6.69 25.09
C TRP A 415 -16.28 -7.04 25.83
N THR A 416 -16.19 -8.28 26.29
CA THR A 416 -15.04 -8.83 27.03
C THR A 416 -14.36 -9.95 26.21
N ASP A 417 -13.26 -10.50 26.74
CA ASP A 417 -12.53 -11.62 26.11
C ASP A 417 -11.91 -11.25 24.75
N LEU A 418 -11.35 -10.04 24.70
CA LEU A 418 -10.87 -9.43 23.49
C LEU A 418 -9.37 -9.11 23.65
N PHE A 419 -8.52 -10.14 23.56
CA PHE A 419 -7.09 -10.03 23.82
C PHE A 419 -6.41 -8.98 22.92
N SER A 420 -5.63 -8.08 23.51
CA SER A 420 -4.85 -7.06 22.80
C SER A 420 -3.44 -7.01 23.35
N ARG A 421 -2.44 -7.24 22.49
CA ARG A 421 -1.03 -7.13 22.84
C ARG A 421 -0.45 -5.75 22.52
N TYR A 422 -0.97 -5.10 21.48
CA TYR A 422 -0.44 -3.86 20.95
C TYR A 422 -1.23 -2.67 21.46
N ASP A 423 -0.52 -1.58 21.76
CA ASP A 423 -1.03 -0.26 22.14
C ASP A 423 -1.78 0.48 21.00
N THR A 424 -1.84 -0.12 19.81
CA THR A 424 -2.41 0.48 18.59
C THR A 424 -3.56 -0.32 17.99
N THR A 425 -4.10 -1.28 18.75
CA THR A 425 -5.24 -2.09 18.31
C THR A 425 -6.47 -1.21 18.04
N ASP A 426 -7.01 -1.29 16.82
CA ASP A 426 -8.10 -0.41 16.38
C ASP A 426 -9.49 -1.04 16.51
N CYS A 427 -10.48 -0.17 16.64
CA CYS A 427 -11.89 -0.48 16.45
C CYS A 427 -12.44 0.45 15.36
N CYS A 428 -13.34 -0.04 14.52
CA CYS A 428 -13.87 0.73 13.39
C CYS A 428 -15.38 0.52 13.26
N PHE A 429 -16.13 1.60 13.02
CA PHE A 429 -17.53 1.50 12.62
C PHE A 429 -17.64 1.16 11.14
N SER A 430 -18.65 0.38 10.78
CA SER A 430 -19.08 0.27 9.40
C SER A 430 -19.58 1.63 8.88
N PRO A 431 -19.54 1.86 7.56
CA PRO A 431 -19.97 3.13 6.98
C PRO A 431 -21.44 3.49 7.25
N ASP A 432 -22.27 2.50 7.56
CA ASP A 432 -23.68 2.62 7.91
C ASP A 432 -23.95 2.67 9.42
N ASP A 433 -22.91 2.62 10.27
CA ASP A 433 -22.97 2.55 11.73
C ASP A 433 -23.71 1.33 12.33
N LYS A 434 -24.16 0.37 11.51
CA LYS A 434 -24.86 -0.83 12.00
C LYS A 434 -23.89 -1.86 12.63
N LEU A 435 -22.63 -1.86 12.22
CA LEU A 435 -21.61 -2.82 12.65
C LEU A 435 -20.39 -2.14 13.28
N LEU A 436 -19.79 -2.86 14.22
CA LEU A 436 -18.50 -2.54 14.84
C LEU A 436 -17.52 -3.66 14.56
N VAL A 437 -16.33 -3.27 14.08
CA VAL A 437 -15.25 -4.19 13.75
C VAL A 437 -14.12 -4.00 14.74
N THR A 438 -13.64 -5.11 15.30
CA THR A 438 -12.45 -5.08 16.16
C THR A 438 -11.57 -6.29 15.91
N GLY A 439 -10.25 -6.07 15.95
CA GLY A 439 -9.27 -7.13 15.87
C GLY A 439 -8.94 -7.71 17.24
N GLU A 440 -8.70 -9.01 17.29
CA GLU A 440 -8.06 -9.68 18.41
C GLU A 440 -6.58 -9.90 18.08
N SER A 441 -5.70 -9.72 19.06
CA SER A 441 -4.32 -10.21 18.96
C SER A 441 -4.30 -11.71 19.17
N LEU A 442 -3.38 -12.45 18.55
CA LEU A 442 -3.22 -13.89 18.79
C LEU A 442 -2.99 -14.22 20.29
N PRO A 443 -3.93 -14.91 20.99
CA PRO A 443 -3.71 -15.37 22.35
C PRO A 443 -2.76 -16.57 22.39
N LYS A 444 -2.07 -16.76 23.52
CA LYS A 444 -1.10 -17.85 23.71
C LYS A 444 -1.79 -19.21 23.59
N GLY A 445 -1.38 -20.03 22.62
CA GLY A 445 -1.93 -21.37 22.38
C GLY A 445 -2.96 -21.45 21.25
N SER A 446 -3.43 -20.32 20.74
CA SER A 446 -4.21 -20.26 19.50
C SER A 446 -3.29 -20.13 18.27
N LYS A 447 -3.75 -20.61 17.11
CA LYS A 447 -3.05 -20.47 15.82
C LYS A 447 -3.63 -19.37 14.93
N GLU A 448 -4.79 -18.85 15.29
CA GLU A 448 -5.55 -17.90 14.47
C GLU A 448 -6.02 -16.75 15.34
N ALA A 449 -5.80 -15.53 14.86
CA ALA A 449 -6.37 -14.34 15.47
C ALA A 449 -7.74 -14.06 14.83
N GLN A 450 -8.70 -13.59 15.62
CA GLN A 450 -10.06 -13.39 15.13
C GLN A 450 -10.35 -11.90 14.89
N LEU A 451 -11.00 -11.61 13.76
CA LEU A 451 -11.63 -10.32 13.49
C LEU A 451 -13.11 -10.43 13.81
N HIS A 452 -13.56 -9.68 14.81
CA HIS A 452 -14.92 -9.72 15.32
C HIS A 452 -15.78 -8.62 14.72
N PHE A 453 -17.03 -8.96 14.39
CA PHE A 453 -18.06 -8.06 13.91
C PHE A 453 -19.24 -8.08 14.88
N TYR A 454 -19.54 -6.94 15.50
CA TYR A 454 -20.65 -6.78 16.44
C TYR A 454 -21.71 -5.88 15.86
N ASN A 455 -22.99 -6.17 16.14
CA ASN A 455 -24.09 -5.27 15.84
C ASN A 455 -24.14 -4.12 16.87
N THR A 456 -24.34 -2.89 16.43
CA THR A 456 -24.45 -1.72 17.33
C THR A 456 -25.79 -1.59 18.05
N GLN A 457 -26.84 -2.27 17.56
CA GLN A 457 -28.18 -2.22 18.13
C GLN A 457 -28.48 -3.42 19.04
N THR A 458 -28.19 -4.64 18.59
CA THR A 458 -28.43 -5.87 19.36
C THR A 458 -27.26 -6.24 20.26
N PHE A 459 -26.06 -5.71 19.98
CA PHE A 459 -24.78 -6.03 20.65
C PHE A 459 -24.28 -7.47 20.47
N GLU A 460 -25.03 -8.28 19.72
CA GLU A 460 -24.64 -9.63 19.38
C GLU A 460 -23.49 -9.64 18.38
N GLU A 461 -22.76 -10.74 18.41
CA GLU A 461 -21.70 -10.98 17.46
C GLU A 461 -22.27 -11.58 16.19
N VAL A 462 -22.10 -10.84 15.09
CA VAL A 462 -22.62 -11.19 13.78
C VAL A 462 -21.68 -12.16 13.06
N LYS A 463 -20.36 -11.91 13.14
CA LYS A 463 -19.38 -12.72 12.39
C LYS A 463 -18.00 -12.71 13.03
N ARG A 464 -17.29 -13.83 12.87
CA ARG A 464 -15.85 -13.98 13.16
C ARG A 464 -15.11 -14.34 11.88
N ILE A 465 -14.03 -13.63 11.58
CA ILE A 465 -13.13 -13.97 10.47
C ILE A 465 -11.76 -14.32 11.04
N ALA A 466 -11.33 -15.56 10.83
CA ALA A 466 -10.01 -16.02 11.22
C ALA A 466 -8.93 -15.45 10.31
N VAL A 467 -8.01 -14.68 10.90
CA VAL A 467 -6.80 -14.17 10.26
C VAL A 467 -5.63 -15.05 10.69
N THR A 468 -5.08 -15.78 9.72
CA THR A 468 -4.03 -16.78 9.91
C THR A 468 -2.76 -16.25 10.59
N ASP A 469 -2.29 -17.00 11.60
CA ASP A 469 -0.94 -17.01 12.21
C ASP A 469 -0.28 -15.65 12.45
N SER A 470 -1.05 -14.64 12.83
CA SER A 470 -0.51 -13.31 13.13
C SER A 470 -1.45 -12.49 14.01
N HIS A 471 -0.88 -11.59 14.82
CA HIS A 471 -1.67 -10.62 15.58
C HIS A 471 -2.37 -9.63 14.65
N ILE A 472 -3.65 -9.33 14.89
CA ILE A 472 -4.32 -8.20 14.25
C ILE A 472 -4.00 -6.94 15.05
N ILE A 473 -3.51 -5.90 14.37
CA ILE A 473 -3.12 -4.64 15.00
C ILE A 473 -4.05 -3.54 14.50
N LYS A 474 -3.99 -3.21 13.21
CA LYS A 474 -4.79 -2.12 12.65
C LYS A 474 -5.92 -2.66 11.79
N THR A 475 -7.14 -2.21 12.02
CA THR A 475 -8.31 -2.53 11.18
C THR A 475 -8.86 -1.25 10.58
N MET A 476 -9.26 -1.31 9.32
CA MET A 476 -9.87 -0.16 8.63
C MET A 476 -10.93 -0.66 7.65
N TRP A 477 -12.15 -0.15 7.80
CA TRP A 477 -13.19 -0.32 6.80
C TRP A 477 -13.26 0.93 5.93
N HIS A 478 -12.99 0.79 4.63
CA HIS A 478 -13.08 1.92 3.72
C HIS A 478 -14.52 2.20 3.27
N PRO A 479 -15.06 3.43 3.46
CA PRO A 479 -16.48 3.69 3.28
C PRO A 479 -16.97 3.64 1.83
N LYS A 480 -16.16 4.01 0.84
CA LYS A 480 -16.58 3.99 -0.57
C LYS A 480 -16.27 2.69 -1.31
N LEU A 481 -15.29 1.93 -0.83
CA LEU A 481 -14.85 0.70 -1.51
C LEU A 481 -15.63 -0.50 -0.98
N ASN A 482 -16.18 -0.37 0.24
CA ASN A 482 -16.68 -1.49 1.04
C ASN A 482 -15.63 -2.61 1.14
N GLN A 483 -14.42 -2.28 1.56
CA GLN A 483 -13.29 -3.20 1.72
C GLN A 483 -12.71 -3.05 3.12
N ILE A 484 -12.27 -4.15 3.72
CA ILE A 484 -11.67 -4.17 5.04
C ILE A 484 -10.19 -4.48 4.92
N PHE A 485 -9.36 -3.56 5.39
CA PHE A 485 -7.91 -3.73 5.47
C PHE A 485 -7.52 -4.07 6.90
N VAL A 486 -6.73 -5.13 7.04
CA VAL A 486 -6.25 -5.65 8.32
C VAL A 486 -4.72 -5.70 8.28
N GLY A 487 -4.08 -4.96 9.18
CA GLY A 487 -2.64 -4.94 9.36
C GLY A 487 -2.23 -6.00 10.38
N CYS A 488 -1.39 -6.94 9.94
CA CYS A 488 -0.94 -8.07 10.74
C CYS A 488 0.44 -7.83 11.36
N GLY A 489 0.72 -8.57 12.44
CA GLY A 489 2.00 -8.56 13.16
C GLY A 489 3.19 -9.13 12.40
N ASN A 490 2.95 -9.87 11.31
CA ASN A 490 3.98 -10.48 10.45
C ASN A 490 4.40 -9.59 9.26
N GLY A 491 3.88 -8.35 9.18
CA GLY A 491 4.17 -7.45 8.05
C GLY A 491 3.30 -7.67 6.82
N VAL A 492 2.26 -8.49 6.93
CA VAL A 492 1.24 -8.67 5.88
C VAL A 492 0.06 -7.75 6.15
N ILE A 493 -0.53 -7.23 5.07
CA ILE A 493 -1.81 -6.53 5.10
C ILE A 493 -2.80 -7.41 4.36
N LYS A 494 -3.82 -7.88 5.05
CA LYS A 494 -4.93 -8.62 4.43
C LYS A 494 -6.02 -7.64 4.03
N CYS A 495 -6.53 -7.80 2.82
CA CYS A 495 -7.68 -7.07 2.30
C CYS A 495 -8.82 -8.07 2.09
N TYR A 496 -9.93 -7.86 2.79
CA TYR A 496 -11.17 -8.58 2.57
C TYR A 496 -12.09 -7.73 1.71
N TYR A 497 -12.60 -8.33 0.65
CA TYR A 497 -13.52 -7.68 -0.28
C TYR A 497 -14.54 -8.70 -0.77
N ASP A 498 -15.66 -8.19 -1.25
CA ASP A 498 -16.67 -8.95 -1.94
C ASP A 498 -16.70 -8.61 -3.43
N GLU A 499 -17.00 -9.59 -4.29
CA GLU A 499 -17.01 -9.38 -5.73
C GLU A 499 -18.19 -8.50 -6.16
N LEU A 500 -19.34 -8.65 -5.50
CA LEU A 500 -20.56 -7.93 -5.85
C LEU A 500 -20.65 -6.58 -5.13
N LEU A 501 -20.45 -6.58 -3.80
CA LEU A 501 -20.62 -5.38 -2.98
C LEU A 501 -19.41 -4.43 -3.01
N SER A 502 -18.19 -4.94 -3.17
CA SER A 502 -17.01 -4.08 -3.16
C SER A 502 -16.72 -3.52 -4.54
N SER A 503 -16.40 -2.22 -4.57
CA SER A 503 -16.02 -1.52 -5.80
C SER A 503 -14.54 -1.15 -5.80
N ARG A 504 -13.90 -1.17 -6.97
CA ARG A 504 -12.50 -0.72 -7.20
C ARG A 504 -11.50 -1.35 -6.21
N GLY A 505 -10.46 -0.61 -5.80
CA GLY A 505 -9.48 -1.04 -4.80
C GLY A 505 -8.78 -2.34 -5.20
N ALA A 506 -8.72 -3.30 -4.28
CA ALA A 506 -8.05 -4.59 -4.50
C ALA A 506 -8.56 -5.35 -5.73
N LYS A 507 -9.85 -5.22 -6.09
CA LYS A 507 -10.45 -5.86 -7.28
C LYS A 507 -9.73 -5.49 -8.58
N LEU A 508 -9.21 -4.26 -8.68
CA LEU A 508 -8.47 -3.80 -9.86
C LEU A 508 -7.11 -4.50 -10.03
N CYS A 509 -6.51 -4.93 -8.93
CA CYS A 509 -5.18 -5.54 -8.97
C CYS A 509 -5.26 -7.04 -9.27
N VAL A 510 -6.28 -7.73 -8.74
CA VAL A 510 -6.46 -9.18 -8.89
C VAL A 510 -6.62 -9.59 -10.35
N VAL A 511 -7.34 -8.79 -11.14
CA VAL A 511 -7.58 -9.06 -12.57
C VAL A 511 -6.32 -8.81 -13.43
N LYS A 512 -5.34 -8.04 -12.94
CA LYS A 512 -4.17 -7.66 -13.74
C LYS A 512 -3.13 -8.77 -13.78
N THR A 513 -2.66 -9.08 -14.97
CA THR A 513 -1.54 -10.00 -15.17
C THR A 513 -0.28 -9.51 -14.47
N HIS A 514 0.40 -10.41 -13.74
CA HIS A 514 1.68 -10.13 -13.10
C HIS A 514 2.72 -9.64 -14.14
N ARG A 515 3.20 -8.41 -13.96
CA ARG A 515 4.16 -7.78 -14.86
C ARG A 515 5.57 -7.95 -14.32
N LYS A 516 6.40 -8.76 -15.00
CA LYS A 516 7.82 -8.86 -14.67
C LYS A 516 8.48 -7.47 -14.76
N LYS A 517 9.16 -7.07 -13.68
CA LYS A 517 9.94 -5.81 -13.62
C LYS A 517 10.95 -5.83 -14.76
N LYS A 518 10.90 -4.84 -15.64
CA LYS A 518 11.94 -4.66 -16.65
C LYS A 518 13.21 -4.24 -15.90
N HIS A 519 14.26 -5.05 -16.01
CA HIS A 519 15.60 -4.59 -15.63
C HIS A 519 15.94 -3.44 -16.58
N THR A 520 15.92 -2.21 -16.09
CA THR A 520 16.40 -1.06 -16.86
C THR A 520 17.91 -1.13 -16.82
N GLU A 521 18.51 -1.82 -17.79
CA GLU A 521 19.94 -1.70 -18.05
C GLU A 521 20.19 -0.30 -18.59
N MET A 522 20.67 0.59 -17.72
CA MET A 522 21.10 1.92 -18.11
C MET A 522 22.44 1.79 -18.81
N ILE A 523 22.40 1.54 -20.12
CA ILE A 523 23.60 1.59 -20.95
C ILE A 523 24.00 3.06 -21.06
N GLY A 524 24.93 3.48 -20.21
CA GLY A 524 25.55 4.80 -20.28
C GLY A 524 26.46 4.89 -21.49
N VAL A 525 25.91 5.07 -22.68
CA VAL A 525 26.73 5.47 -23.84
C VAL A 525 27.03 6.96 -23.68
N SER A 526 28.27 7.31 -23.34
CA SER A 526 28.70 8.70 -23.34
C SER A 526 28.66 9.24 -24.78
N GLN A 527 27.67 10.08 -25.06
CA GLN A 527 27.53 10.68 -26.38
C GLN A 527 28.52 11.84 -26.52
N ILE A 528 29.55 11.68 -27.34
CA ILE A 528 30.49 12.76 -27.69
C ILE A 528 29.79 13.66 -28.71
N ILE A 529 29.42 14.87 -28.32
CA ILE A 529 28.73 15.83 -29.19
C ILE A 529 29.79 16.68 -29.90
N THR A 530 29.95 16.48 -31.22
CA THR A 530 30.77 17.35 -32.07
C THR A 530 29.89 18.40 -32.75
N PRO A 531 30.05 19.71 -32.45
CA PRO A 531 29.12 20.75 -32.91
C PRO A 531 29.16 21.02 -34.43
N HIS A 532 30.27 20.67 -35.10
CA HIS A 532 30.49 20.91 -36.53
C HIS A 532 30.49 19.65 -37.41
N ALA A 533 30.02 18.51 -36.91
CA ALA A 533 29.91 17.32 -37.77
C ALA A 533 28.89 17.56 -38.91
N LEU A 534 29.31 17.28 -40.15
CA LEU A 534 28.41 17.26 -41.31
C LEU A 534 27.21 16.32 -41.03
N PRO A 535 26.05 16.53 -41.68
CA PRO A 535 24.86 15.70 -41.48
C PRO A 535 25.10 14.19 -41.61
N MET A 536 26.05 13.75 -42.45
CA MET A 536 26.42 12.33 -42.59
C MET A 536 27.20 11.76 -41.40
N PHE A 537 27.83 12.61 -40.57
CA PHE A 537 28.62 12.21 -39.39
C PHE A 537 27.92 12.52 -38.06
N ARG A 538 26.74 13.16 -38.09
CA ARG A 538 25.91 13.29 -36.90
C ARG A 538 25.38 11.92 -36.52
N GLN A 539 25.79 11.41 -35.36
CA GLN A 539 25.19 10.18 -34.81
C GLN A 539 23.69 10.43 -34.63
N GLU A 540 22.85 9.68 -35.35
CA GLU A 540 21.40 9.74 -35.15
C GLU A 540 21.09 9.41 -33.69
N LYS A 541 20.29 10.26 -33.04
CA LYS A 541 19.81 10.00 -31.67
C LYS A 541 19.20 8.61 -31.63
N SER A 542 19.73 7.75 -30.76
CA SER A 542 19.22 6.41 -30.51
C SER A 542 17.72 6.47 -30.21
N ARG A 543 16.89 6.12 -31.20
CA ARG A 543 15.52 5.66 -30.94
C ARG A 543 15.62 4.29 -30.30
N SER A 544 14.66 3.96 -29.42
CA SER A 544 14.62 2.71 -28.65
C SER A 544 15.14 1.52 -29.46
N SER A 545 16.08 0.76 -28.89
CA SER A 545 16.76 -0.37 -29.57
C SER A 545 15.79 -1.31 -30.27
N ARG A 546 14.60 -1.47 -29.70
CA ARG A 546 13.49 -2.25 -30.28
C ARG A 546 13.00 -1.73 -31.64
N LYS A 547 12.74 -0.43 -31.78
CA LYS A 547 12.28 0.15 -33.07
C LYS A 547 13.38 0.11 -34.12
N LYS A 548 14.64 0.22 -33.69
CA LYS A 548 15.80 0.06 -34.58
C LYS A 548 15.91 -1.39 -35.07
N MET A 549 15.80 -2.38 -34.18
CA MET A 549 15.81 -3.80 -34.56
C MET A 549 14.61 -4.20 -35.43
N GLU A 550 13.42 -3.67 -35.17
CA GLU A 550 12.25 -3.90 -36.02
C GLU A 550 12.47 -3.32 -37.43
N LYS A 551 13.05 -2.12 -37.55
CA LYS A 551 13.40 -1.51 -38.83
C LYS A 551 14.54 -2.25 -39.56
N GLU A 552 15.53 -2.75 -38.82
CA GLU A 552 16.63 -3.54 -39.38
C GLU A 552 16.19 -4.93 -39.84
N ARG A 553 15.15 -5.52 -39.23
CA ARG A 553 14.50 -6.76 -39.72
C ARG A 553 13.68 -6.55 -40.99
N LEU A 554 13.17 -5.34 -41.22
CA LEU A 554 12.43 -4.97 -42.42
C LEU A 554 13.35 -4.65 -43.62
N ASP A 555 14.64 -4.43 -43.38
CA ASP A 555 15.62 -4.09 -44.42
C ASP A 555 16.25 -5.36 -45.00
N PRO A 556 15.94 -5.73 -46.27
CA PRO A 556 16.35 -7.01 -46.87
C PRO A 556 17.86 -7.15 -47.03
N ILE A 557 18.61 -6.04 -47.11
CA ILE A 557 20.08 -6.10 -47.23
C ILE A 557 20.71 -6.31 -45.85
N LYS A 558 20.14 -5.72 -44.80
CA LYS A 558 20.66 -5.84 -43.43
C LYS A 558 20.23 -7.11 -42.72
N SER A 559 19.10 -7.72 -43.09
CA SER A 559 18.65 -9.00 -42.56
C SER A 559 19.45 -10.19 -43.12
N HIS A 560 19.96 -10.06 -44.36
CA HIS A 560 20.71 -11.11 -45.04
C HIS A 560 22.23 -10.94 -45.00
N ARG A 561 22.74 -9.89 -44.33
CA ARG A 561 24.18 -9.76 -44.13
C ARG A 561 24.67 -10.83 -43.13
N PRO A 562 25.72 -11.59 -43.45
CA PRO A 562 26.41 -12.42 -42.47
C PRO A 562 26.91 -11.55 -41.31
N ASP A 563 26.92 -12.12 -40.10
CA ASP A 563 27.49 -11.43 -38.95
C ASP A 563 28.95 -11.07 -39.21
N LEU A 564 29.31 -9.81 -38.96
CA LEU A 564 30.69 -9.37 -39.10
C LEU A 564 31.56 -10.12 -38.08
N PRO A 565 32.84 -10.41 -38.41
CA PRO A 565 33.77 -10.94 -37.44
C PRO A 565 33.86 -9.99 -36.24
N ILE A 566 33.53 -10.51 -35.06
CA ILE A 566 33.49 -9.77 -33.81
C ILE A 566 34.92 -9.37 -33.43
N THR A 567 35.16 -8.05 -33.32
CA THR A 567 36.47 -7.49 -32.96
C THR A 567 36.69 -7.40 -31.45
N SER A 568 35.66 -7.67 -30.63
CA SER A 568 35.70 -7.53 -29.17
C SER A 568 35.06 -8.74 -28.48
N GLY A 569 35.79 -9.39 -27.58
CA GLY A 569 35.35 -10.64 -26.96
C GLY A 569 34.10 -10.46 -26.09
N GLN A 570 32.98 -11.05 -26.52
CA GLN A 570 31.77 -11.19 -25.74
C GLN A 570 31.14 -12.57 -26.05
N GLY A 571 30.61 -13.26 -25.05
CA GLY A 571 29.93 -14.55 -25.25
C GLY A 571 30.84 -15.78 -25.39
N GLY A 572 31.99 -15.80 -24.73
CA GLY A 572 32.87 -16.98 -24.68
C GLY A 572 33.83 -17.14 -25.86
N ARG A 573 33.91 -16.15 -26.76
CA ARG A 573 34.90 -16.11 -27.85
C ARG A 573 35.96 -15.04 -27.57
N VAL A 574 37.23 -15.43 -27.67
CA VAL A 574 38.38 -14.58 -27.35
C VAL A 574 38.71 -13.72 -28.58
N ALA A 575 38.69 -12.40 -28.44
CA ALA A 575 39.18 -11.47 -29.45
C ALA A 575 40.66 -11.15 -29.24
N SER A 576 41.36 -10.78 -30.31
CA SER A 576 42.74 -10.31 -30.26
C SER A 576 42.83 -9.07 -29.35
N SER A 577 43.76 -9.11 -28.40
CA SER A 577 43.91 -8.16 -27.31
C SER A 577 44.11 -6.72 -27.83
N GLY A 578 43.12 -5.84 -27.61
CA GLY A 578 43.26 -4.44 -28.01
C GLY A 578 42.13 -3.56 -27.50
N GLY A 579 42.34 -2.94 -26.32
CA GLY A 579 41.59 -1.75 -25.89
C GLY A 579 40.87 -1.82 -24.54
N THR A 580 40.77 -2.98 -23.89
CA THR A 580 40.07 -3.10 -22.60
C THR A 580 41.00 -2.89 -21.40
N LEU A 581 40.43 -2.44 -20.27
CA LEU A 581 41.14 -2.34 -18.98
C LEU A 581 41.81 -3.66 -18.57
N SER A 582 41.18 -4.79 -18.90
CA SER A 582 41.77 -6.12 -18.71
C SER A 582 43.06 -6.33 -19.51
N SER A 583 43.18 -5.78 -20.72
CA SER A 583 44.43 -5.78 -21.50
C SER A 583 45.51 -4.91 -20.85
N TYR A 584 45.13 -3.75 -20.29
CA TYR A 584 46.05 -2.89 -19.53
C TYR A 584 46.55 -3.56 -18.25
N VAL A 585 45.66 -4.24 -17.51
CA VAL A 585 46.02 -5.00 -16.31
C VAL A 585 46.92 -6.19 -16.68
N ILE A 586 46.60 -6.96 -17.72
CA ILE A 586 47.48 -8.07 -18.16
C ILE A 586 48.84 -7.55 -18.61
N ARG A 587 48.92 -6.39 -19.27
CA ARG A 587 50.20 -5.79 -19.65
C ARG A 587 50.99 -5.35 -18.42
N ASN A 588 50.37 -4.66 -17.48
CA ASN A 588 51.07 -4.12 -16.30
C ASN A 588 51.39 -5.17 -15.23
N LEU A 589 50.51 -6.15 -14.99
CA LEU A 589 50.77 -7.26 -14.07
C LEU A 589 51.57 -8.39 -14.73
N GLY A 590 51.36 -8.65 -16.01
CA GLY A 590 52.02 -9.75 -16.73
C GLY A 590 53.50 -9.47 -17.06
N LEU A 591 53.91 -8.20 -17.11
CA LEU A 591 55.32 -7.83 -17.30
C LEU A 591 56.14 -7.88 -16.01
N SER A 592 55.51 -7.73 -14.82
CA SER A 592 56.25 -7.58 -13.56
C SER A 592 56.48 -8.89 -12.79
N LYS A 593 55.85 -10.01 -13.16
CA LYS A 593 55.96 -11.29 -12.44
C LYS A 593 56.38 -12.52 -13.24
N ARG A 594 56.64 -12.40 -14.55
CA ARG A 594 57.09 -13.54 -15.37
C ARG A 594 58.60 -13.82 -15.32
N VAL A 595 59.35 -13.11 -14.47
CA VAL A 595 60.82 -13.30 -14.38
C VAL A 595 61.19 -14.52 -13.51
N ASP A 596 60.26 -15.06 -12.73
CA ASP A 596 60.55 -16.14 -11.78
C ASP A 596 59.90 -17.49 -12.12
N ASP A 597 59.06 -17.57 -13.15
CA ASP A 597 58.38 -18.83 -13.53
C ASP A 597 59.26 -19.75 -14.39
N ASP A 598 60.36 -19.25 -14.98
CA ASP A 598 61.25 -19.99 -15.88
C ASP A 598 62.65 -20.30 -15.29
N GLN A 599 62.89 -20.06 -13.99
CA GLN A 599 64.20 -20.39 -13.38
C GLN A 599 64.26 -21.87 -12.99
N ASP A 600 65.19 -22.60 -13.62
CA ASP A 600 65.49 -23.99 -13.25
C ASP A 600 65.90 -24.04 -11.76
N PRO A 601 65.36 -24.99 -10.96
CA PRO A 601 65.58 -25.02 -9.52
C PRO A 601 67.06 -25.15 -9.14
N ARG A 602 67.88 -25.71 -10.03
CA ARG A 602 69.33 -25.81 -9.85
C ARG A 602 70.03 -24.45 -9.91
N GLU A 603 69.67 -23.60 -10.86
CA GLU A 603 70.28 -22.27 -11.00
C GLU A 603 69.87 -21.36 -9.85
N ALA A 604 68.60 -21.44 -9.44
CA ALA A 604 68.10 -20.72 -8.27
C ALA A 604 68.88 -21.08 -6.99
N ILE A 605 69.17 -22.37 -6.75
CA ILE A 605 69.95 -22.80 -5.58
C ILE A 605 71.43 -22.38 -5.69
N LEU A 606 72.04 -22.52 -6.87
CA LEU A 606 73.44 -22.14 -7.09
C LEU A 606 73.68 -20.64 -6.90
N LYS A 607 72.70 -19.79 -7.24
CA LYS A 607 72.76 -18.34 -7.01
C LYS A 607 73.03 -17.99 -5.55
N TYR A 608 72.44 -18.75 -4.62
CA TYR A 608 72.59 -18.54 -3.18
C TYR A 608 73.72 -19.36 -2.54
N ALA A 609 74.39 -20.25 -3.29
CA ALA A 609 75.45 -21.11 -2.77
C ALA A 609 76.67 -20.31 -2.27
N LYS A 610 77.10 -19.28 -3.03
CA LYS A 610 78.21 -18.40 -2.62
C LYS A 610 77.89 -17.59 -1.37
N GLU A 611 76.69 -17.05 -1.29
CA GLU A 611 76.22 -16.27 -0.14
C GLU A 611 76.10 -17.16 1.12
N ALA A 612 75.67 -18.41 0.96
CA ALA A 612 75.62 -19.40 2.03
C ALA A 612 77.00 -19.83 2.54
N GLU A 613 78.01 -19.89 1.66
CA GLU A 613 79.40 -20.15 2.05
C GLU A 613 80.03 -18.97 2.80
N GLU A 614 79.79 -17.75 2.33
CA GLU A 614 80.35 -16.52 2.92
C GLU A 614 79.72 -16.20 4.28
N ASN A 615 78.40 -16.40 4.44
CA ASN A 615 77.66 -16.09 5.67
C ASN A 615 76.89 -17.31 6.23
N PRO A 616 77.58 -18.31 6.79
CA PRO A 616 76.95 -19.51 7.32
C PRO A 616 76.27 -19.21 8.66
N TYR A 617 75.01 -18.75 8.63
CA TYR A 617 74.31 -18.32 9.85
C TYR A 617 73.54 -19.45 10.55
N TRP A 618 72.89 -20.36 9.80
CA TRP A 618 71.93 -21.30 10.41
C TRP A 618 72.48 -22.70 10.74
N ILE A 619 73.28 -23.34 9.88
CA ILE A 619 73.60 -24.78 10.01
C ILE A 619 75.11 -25.07 10.04
N ALA A 620 75.90 -24.41 9.18
CA ALA A 620 77.33 -24.69 9.03
C ALA A 620 78.21 -24.46 10.29
N PRO A 621 77.91 -23.53 11.23
CA PRO A 621 78.70 -23.40 12.46
C PRO A 621 78.62 -24.62 13.38
N ALA A 622 77.46 -25.29 13.44
CA ALA A 622 77.20 -26.41 14.34
C ALA A 622 77.92 -27.70 13.89
N TYR A 623 78.10 -27.90 12.58
CA TYR A 623 78.69 -29.11 12.01
C TYR A 623 80.17 -28.98 11.65
N LYS A 624 80.77 -27.79 11.85
CA LYS A 624 82.19 -27.51 11.53
C LYS A 624 83.18 -28.46 12.22
N LYS A 625 82.82 -29.03 13.37
CA LYS A 625 83.64 -29.99 14.14
C LYS A 625 83.39 -31.46 13.80
N THR A 626 82.21 -31.80 13.31
CA THR A 626 81.75 -33.19 13.13
C THR A 626 81.67 -33.62 11.66
N GLN A 627 81.87 -32.69 10.71
CA GLN A 627 81.78 -32.99 9.29
C GLN A 627 83.02 -33.79 8.83
N PRO A 628 82.86 -35.03 8.33
CA PRO A 628 83.97 -35.81 7.81
C PRO A 628 84.53 -35.13 6.55
N LYS A 629 85.86 -35.13 6.39
CA LYS A 629 86.51 -34.64 5.16
C LYS A 629 86.16 -35.61 4.02
N ALA A 630 85.44 -35.12 3.01
CA ALA A 630 85.18 -35.87 1.80
C ALA A 630 86.49 -36.12 1.04
N ILE A 631 86.90 -37.37 0.94
CA ILE A 631 88.01 -37.80 0.08
C ILE A 631 87.39 -38.11 -1.28
N PHE A 632 87.54 -37.19 -2.24
CA PHE A 632 87.15 -37.45 -3.62
C PHE A 632 88.26 -38.23 -4.31
N THR A 633 87.90 -39.31 -5.01
CA THR A 633 88.80 -39.99 -5.94
C THR A 633 89.10 -39.05 -7.11
N GLU A 634 90.37 -38.70 -7.31
CA GLU A 634 90.83 -37.98 -8.50
C GLU A 634 90.70 -38.91 -9.72
N SER A 635 89.52 -38.92 -10.33
CA SER A 635 89.34 -39.46 -11.67
C SER A 635 89.58 -38.33 -12.66
N SER A 636 90.81 -38.29 -13.17
CA SER A 636 91.16 -37.67 -14.44
C SER A 636 90.35 -38.32 -15.56
N GLY A 637 89.29 -37.64 -15.98
CA GLY A 637 88.49 -38.01 -17.14
C GLY A 637 87.90 -36.75 -17.75
N GLU A 638 88.40 -36.36 -18.92
CA GLU A 638 87.93 -35.22 -19.71
C GLU A 638 86.39 -35.28 -19.88
N PRO A 639 85.66 -34.17 -19.72
CA PRO A 639 84.24 -34.13 -20.06
C PRO A 639 84.07 -34.08 -21.58
N ASP A 640 83.48 -35.14 -22.14
CA ASP A 640 83.02 -35.27 -23.52
C ASP A 640 82.21 -34.04 -23.99
N ALA A 641 82.63 -33.48 -25.14
CA ALA A 641 81.95 -32.39 -25.82
C ALA A 641 80.54 -32.81 -26.27
N LYS A 642 79.50 -32.30 -25.60
CA LYS A 642 78.12 -32.43 -26.09
C LYS A 642 77.76 -31.31 -27.08
N LYS A 643 77.40 -31.82 -28.25
CA LYS A 643 77.01 -31.21 -29.54
C LYS A 643 76.06 -30.00 -29.48
N PRO A 644 76.13 -29.12 -30.51
CA PRO A 644 75.16 -28.04 -30.71
C PRO A 644 73.78 -28.63 -31.05
N LYS A 645 72.71 -27.98 -30.55
CA LYS A 645 71.36 -28.20 -31.07
C LYS A 645 71.15 -27.28 -32.26
N ASP A 646 70.84 -27.89 -33.40
CA ASP A 646 70.30 -27.24 -34.59
C ASP A 646 68.90 -26.65 -34.31
N GLU A 647 68.55 -25.69 -35.18
CA GLU A 647 67.43 -24.73 -35.22
C GLU A 647 66.06 -25.14 -34.66
#